data_AF-A0A919FBV3-F1
#
_entry.id   AF-A0A919FBV3-F1
#
_cell.length_a   1.000
_cell.length_b   1.000
_cell.length_c   1.000
_cell.angle_alpha   90.00
_cell.angle_beta   90.00
_cell.angle_gamma   90.00
#
_symmetry.space_group_name_H-M   'P 1'
#
loop_
_entity.id
_entity.type
_entity.pdbx_description
1 polymer ?
#
loop_
_entity_poly.entity_id
_entity_poly.type
_entity_poly.pdbx_seq_one_letter_code
_entity_poly.pdbx_strand_id
1 'polypeptide(L)'
;MASYIPPTGSGHLRLAEWVRTETVGPPAQLSLTRALLLRIRPEVPAMRVRLPDPRHQGWWRRRLPALALAWAVAATLAVLPLGLGPVTEARAAAGVTVEGPEIWDPATGTYGAKGQVSVSHGRNLTNEVVQVSWSGFTPTVNWDGTPASLVREFSADVMYPVRIYQCRGTDPKPTDCYGNTMYGGDPAFGFEQPSRPDGTTTPDFPSNHRIAVTGPDGSGTASIEVWTSTQSPSLGCDATHPCSIVVEPNYGGDPLDNFGHRGAADCSDHSLDMDFESNTATDLVFTGLENPKTHNRTGEQCAWTHRAVVPLEFAPTAADCKAAAADFNAAGLEMANRALQQWRSGLCKGDAPLNLQYSFAGGEPQARGDFLAGSGPDIALTARADTGAAPRPYVYAPLATTGISVVFVVDDPNTGRQIRNMRLNARLLAKLLTQSYTFGASDIVSVAGNPSNIFGDPEFQQLNPASLNGGAAWPVFAGPDMLPVVLGGTTDLVHQLTSWIASDPEASQFLQGSPDPWGMHVDTFYLRPKFAGYPVEALQPQDFSGIPGETGDKAVWKQWEWNPMLGGLGQVGRSVLQFQGTALRTDADGNGNHVRVAAQTIGQRTMFAILDAGQAKAFALPEAALRNPAGAFVAPSLASYQAAVADMPVDPVNGTQHLPYGADGTPFAQDQGAYPLTTVQYAMTPTSGLSAAKAKAVSTFLKRVTDQGEGQIYGLNPGQLAPGFLGLTPAQLAQAKAATAHVATQDGALPGNQTAPPAEGAGTGGSSSSGGGGGPAAGGAGGDVGSGGTAGGTGSSGGTGGTSGDTFGAGTSGGAAAAAGTAPAAAKPGASPSASASGGALDAAPVAAGRPAPDRAGTARLLLPVALIAGLVLLVGGPAALVLGGTPAGGRIVAGVRSGWARLRGTRP
;
A
#
# COMPACT_ATOMS: atom_id res chain seq x y z
N MET A 1 33.61 24.76 -45.04
CA MET A 1 33.82 25.49 -46.30
C MET A 1 32.69 25.11 -47.25
N ALA A 2 32.02 26.08 -47.88
CA ALA A 2 30.91 25.92 -48.88
C ALA A 2 29.66 25.14 -48.40
N SER A 3 28.43 25.34 -48.91
CA SER A 3 27.72 26.49 -49.53
C SER A 3 26.20 26.21 -49.40
N TYR A 4 25.30 27.16 -49.08
CA TYR A 4 24.58 28.05 -50.03
C TYR A 4 23.96 27.33 -51.26
N ILE A 5 22.67 27.49 -51.63
CA ILE A 5 21.52 28.26 -51.10
C ILE A 5 20.19 27.67 -51.72
N PRO A 6 18.95 28.00 -51.25
CA PRO A 6 17.69 27.45 -51.79
C PRO A 6 17.05 28.35 -52.88
N PRO A 7 15.83 28.03 -53.35
CA PRO A 7 14.88 29.06 -53.76
C PRO A 7 13.49 28.94 -53.10
N THR A 8 12.76 30.06 -53.08
CA THR A 8 11.43 30.27 -52.48
C THR A 8 10.35 30.60 -53.52
N GLY A 9 9.08 30.31 -53.23
CA GLY A 9 7.90 30.88 -53.92
C GLY A 9 6.60 30.25 -53.40
N SER A 10 5.72 30.89 -52.62
CA SER A 10 5.01 32.20 -52.74
C SER A 10 3.77 32.15 -53.65
N GLY A 11 2.57 32.18 -53.06
CA GLY A 11 1.28 32.21 -53.77
C GLY A 11 0.09 32.50 -52.84
N HIS A 12 -0.64 33.59 -53.10
CA HIS A 12 -1.74 34.16 -52.28
C HIS A 12 -3.03 33.29 -52.29
N LEU A 13 -3.86 33.16 -51.22
CA LEU A 13 -4.62 34.11 -50.36
C LEU A 13 -5.96 34.58 -51.01
N ARG A 14 -7.07 34.56 -50.23
CA ARG A 14 -8.49 34.99 -50.50
C ARG A 14 -9.46 33.86 -50.93
N LEU A 15 -10.77 33.87 -50.62
CA LEU A 15 -11.57 34.45 -49.51
C LEU A 15 -12.97 33.74 -49.49
N ALA A 16 -13.92 34.19 -48.64
CA ALA A 16 -15.35 33.79 -48.67
C ALA A 16 -16.08 34.39 -49.92
N GLU A 17 -17.38 34.16 -50.24
CA GLU A 17 -18.53 33.75 -49.41
C GLU A 17 -19.73 33.21 -50.25
N TRP A 18 -20.63 32.43 -49.62
CA TRP A 18 -22.04 32.06 -49.94
C TRP A 18 -22.68 32.28 -51.34
N VAL A 19 -23.43 31.27 -51.85
CA VAL A 19 -24.92 31.30 -52.08
C VAL A 19 -25.46 29.96 -52.64
N ARG A 20 -26.79 29.75 -52.54
CA ARG A 20 -27.65 28.60 -52.95
C ARG A 20 -27.72 28.39 -54.49
N THR A 21 -28.33 27.35 -55.10
CA THR A 21 -29.46 26.46 -54.70
C THR A 21 -29.49 25.15 -55.55
N GLU A 22 -30.39 24.21 -55.19
CA GLU A 22 -30.94 23.12 -56.03
C GLU A 22 -30.00 21.94 -56.40
N THR A 23 -30.41 20.65 -56.45
CA THR A 23 -31.66 19.92 -56.11
C THR A 23 -31.31 18.79 -55.10
N VAL A 24 -32.07 17.75 -54.69
CA VAL A 24 -33.34 17.06 -55.08
C VAL A 24 -34.11 16.65 -53.79
N GLY A 25 -35.38 16.25 -53.88
CA GLY A 25 -36.24 15.85 -52.74
C GLY A 25 -36.45 14.33 -52.52
N PRO A 26 -37.20 13.94 -51.47
CA PRO A 26 -37.42 12.55 -51.02
C PRO A 26 -38.83 12.02 -51.37
N PRO A 27 -39.23 10.86 -50.84
CA PRO A 27 -40.61 10.59 -50.43
C PRO A 27 -40.76 10.38 -48.92
N ALA A 28 -41.97 10.54 -48.39
CA ALA A 28 -42.28 10.39 -46.97
C ALA A 28 -43.71 9.85 -46.73
N GLN A 29 -43.91 9.24 -45.55
CA GLN A 29 -45.19 8.96 -44.86
C GLN A 29 -46.31 8.20 -45.59
N LEU A 30 -46.97 7.29 -44.84
CA LEU A 30 -48.45 7.27 -44.76
C LEU A 30 -48.95 6.47 -43.56
N SER A 31 -50.01 6.98 -42.92
CA SER A 31 -50.78 6.30 -41.89
C SER A 31 -52.18 6.93 -41.80
N LEU A 32 -53.25 6.19 -42.15
CA LEU A 32 -54.64 6.42 -41.66
C LEU A 32 -55.68 5.38 -42.18
N THR A 33 -55.88 4.33 -41.39
CA THR A 33 -57.18 3.80 -40.87
C THR A 33 -58.49 3.86 -41.69
N ARG A 34 -59.11 2.68 -41.99
CA ARG A 34 -60.52 2.25 -41.64
C ARG A 34 -60.91 0.91 -42.32
N ALA A 35 -61.46 -0.08 -41.59
CA ALA A 35 -62.89 -0.41 -41.32
C ALA A 35 -63.66 -1.03 -42.53
N LEU A 36 -64.70 -1.88 -42.42
CA LEU A 36 -65.74 -2.05 -41.40
C LEU A 36 -66.44 -3.44 -41.51
N LEU A 37 -67.33 -3.76 -40.54
CA LEU A 37 -68.52 -4.66 -40.55
C LEU A 37 -68.40 -5.90 -39.62
N LEU A 38 -69.45 -6.35 -38.89
CA LEU A 38 -70.86 -5.90 -38.85
C LEU A 38 -71.52 -6.08 -37.46
N ARG A 39 -72.53 -5.22 -37.19
CA ARG A 39 -73.48 -5.18 -36.04
C ARG A 39 -72.95 -4.44 -34.80
N ILE A 40 -73.71 -3.58 -34.10
CA ILE A 40 -75.07 -3.04 -34.38
C ILE A 40 -75.20 -1.54 -33.98
N ARG A 41 -76.33 -1.09 -33.39
CA ARG A 41 -76.66 0.31 -33.00
C ARG A 41 -77.58 0.31 -31.72
N PRO A 42 -78.09 1.46 -31.20
CA PRO A 42 -77.36 2.55 -30.50
C PRO A 42 -78.12 3.08 -29.24
N GLU A 43 -77.68 4.17 -28.60
CA GLU A 43 -78.43 5.46 -28.49
C GLU A 43 -77.67 6.54 -27.67
N VAL A 44 -78.07 7.82 -27.83
CA VAL A 44 -77.36 9.06 -27.41
C VAL A 44 -78.40 10.20 -27.29
N PRO A 45 -78.47 11.00 -26.19
CA PRO A 45 -77.82 12.34 -26.16
C PRO A 45 -77.32 12.83 -24.78
N ALA A 46 -76.77 14.06 -24.75
CA ALA A 46 -75.89 14.58 -23.68
C ALA A 46 -76.43 15.83 -22.95
N MET A 47 -75.79 16.21 -21.81
CA MET A 47 -75.73 17.61 -21.34
C MET A 47 -74.49 17.91 -20.46
N ARG A 48 -74.40 19.11 -19.85
CA ARG A 48 -73.16 19.77 -19.36
C ARG A 48 -73.15 20.11 -17.84
N VAL A 49 -71.97 20.58 -17.37
CA VAL A 49 -71.69 21.51 -16.22
C VAL A 49 -71.21 20.86 -14.88
N ARG A 50 -70.46 21.68 -14.11
CA ARG A 50 -69.80 21.43 -12.79
C ARG A 50 -70.70 21.87 -11.60
N LEU A 51 -70.40 21.74 -10.30
CA LEU A 51 -69.25 21.29 -9.47
C LEU A 51 -69.80 20.40 -8.31
N PRO A 52 -68.96 19.83 -7.40
CA PRO A 52 -69.40 18.84 -6.40
C PRO A 52 -69.58 19.37 -4.96
N ASP A 53 -70.01 18.44 -4.09
CA ASP A 53 -69.67 18.20 -2.66
C ASP A 53 -70.92 18.11 -1.74
N PRO A 54 -70.90 17.49 -0.52
CA PRO A 54 -70.02 16.45 0.05
C PRO A 54 -70.77 15.16 0.50
N ARG A 55 -69.99 14.23 1.11
CA ARG A 55 -70.29 13.44 2.35
C ARG A 55 -70.22 11.90 2.22
N HIS A 56 -69.05 11.32 2.53
CA HIS A 56 -68.79 10.44 3.70
C HIS A 56 -67.51 9.61 3.46
N GLN A 57 -66.60 9.59 4.45
CA GLN A 57 -65.32 8.87 4.38
C GLN A 57 -65.35 7.61 5.26
N GLY A 58 -64.89 6.47 4.73
CA GLY A 58 -64.84 5.21 5.46
C GLY A 58 -63.43 4.81 5.94
N TRP A 59 -63.29 4.55 7.24
CA TRP A 59 -62.46 3.52 7.90
C TRP A 59 -60.95 3.36 7.54
N TRP A 60 -60.58 3.21 6.27
CA TRP A 60 -59.31 2.62 5.80
C TRP A 60 -58.04 3.48 5.90
N ARG A 61 -58.03 4.57 6.68
CA ARG A 61 -56.86 5.47 6.86
C ARG A 61 -56.21 5.43 8.25
N ARG A 62 -56.33 4.33 9.01
CA ARG A 62 -55.72 4.18 10.35
C ARG A 62 -54.76 2.99 10.56
N ARG A 63 -54.37 2.24 9.51
CA ARG A 63 -53.43 1.10 9.65
C ARG A 63 -52.18 1.11 8.75
N LEU A 64 -52.08 2.03 7.78
CA LEU A 64 -50.88 2.17 6.93
C LEU A 64 -49.59 2.57 7.68
N PRO A 65 -49.56 3.52 8.64
CA PRO A 65 -48.28 3.91 9.27
C PRO A 65 -47.70 2.81 10.19
N ALA A 66 -48.53 1.93 10.74
CA ALA A 66 -48.06 0.81 11.58
C ALA A 66 -47.35 -0.28 10.75
N LEU A 67 -47.85 -0.57 9.54
CA LEU A 67 -47.22 -1.54 8.63
C LEU A 67 -45.89 -1.02 8.08
N ALA A 68 -45.79 0.28 7.77
CA ALA A 68 -44.53 0.91 7.36
C ALA A 68 -43.45 0.80 8.46
N LEU A 69 -43.83 1.02 9.73
CA LEU A 69 -42.90 0.91 10.86
C LEU A 69 -42.41 -0.55 11.08
N ALA A 70 -43.32 -1.53 10.96
CA ALA A 70 -42.98 -2.94 11.06
C ALA A 70 -42.00 -3.40 9.96
N TRP A 71 -42.21 -2.94 8.72
CA TRP A 71 -41.28 -3.20 7.61
C TRP A 71 -39.92 -2.52 7.78
N ALA A 72 -39.88 -1.31 8.32
CA ALA A 72 -38.61 -0.62 8.61
C ALA A 72 -37.77 -1.37 9.68
N VAL A 73 -38.43 -1.90 10.73
CA VAL A 73 -37.76 -2.70 11.77
C VAL A 73 -37.30 -4.06 11.22
N ALA A 74 -38.11 -4.72 10.39
CA ALA A 74 -37.71 -5.98 9.75
C ALA A 74 -36.53 -5.79 8.77
N ALA A 75 -36.56 -4.74 7.96
CA ALA A 75 -35.48 -4.43 7.01
C ALA A 75 -34.15 -4.05 7.72
N THR A 76 -34.22 -3.35 8.85
CA THR A 76 -33.01 -3.02 9.63
C THR A 76 -32.42 -4.22 10.39
N LEU A 77 -33.23 -5.23 10.73
CA LEU A 77 -32.74 -6.51 11.26
C LEU A 77 -32.17 -7.44 10.17
N ALA A 78 -32.63 -7.33 8.93
CA ALA A 78 -32.16 -8.14 7.79
C ALA A 78 -30.84 -7.64 7.14
N VAL A 79 -30.36 -6.45 7.53
CA VAL A 79 -29.11 -5.84 7.01
C VAL A 79 -28.01 -5.76 8.09
N LEU A 80 -28.24 -6.37 9.26
CA LEU A 80 -27.17 -6.68 10.21
C LEU A 80 -26.44 -7.96 9.76
N PRO A 81 -25.10 -7.97 9.64
CA PRO A 81 -24.35 -9.20 9.44
C PRO A 81 -24.44 -10.05 10.71
N LEU A 82 -25.38 -10.99 10.75
CA LEU A 82 -25.52 -12.01 11.80
C LEU A 82 -24.39 -13.06 11.68
N GLY A 83 -23.15 -12.60 11.82
CA GLY A 83 -21.96 -13.32 11.38
C GLY A 83 -20.64 -12.84 11.99
N LEU A 84 -20.67 -12.14 13.13
CA LEU A 84 -19.55 -11.98 14.07
C LEU A 84 -20.09 -11.46 15.42
N GLY A 85 -19.40 -11.75 16.52
CA GLY A 85 -19.69 -11.12 17.82
C GLY A 85 -19.25 -9.65 17.85
N PRO A 86 -19.50 -8.91 18.95
CA PRO A 86 -18.93 -7.58 19.12
C PRO A 86 -17.40 -7.69 19.13
N VAL A 87 -16.77 -7.31 18.01
CA VAL A 87 -15.32 -7.40 17.83
C VAL A 87 -14.64 -6.51 18.86
N THR A 88 -13.83 -7.11 19.72
CA THR A 88 -12.92 -6.39 20.62
C THR A 88 -11.74 -5.87 19.83
N GLU A 89 -11.98 -4.82 19.03
CA GLU A 89 -10.91 -3.93 18.59
C GLU A 89 -10.11 -3.50 19.82
N ALA A 90 -8.79 -3.70 19.82
CA ALA A 90 -7.96 -2.94 20.74
C ALA A 90 -8.21 -1.44 20.49
N ARG A 91 -8.16 -0.62 21.55
CA ARG A 91 -8.14 0.83 21.37
C ARG A 91 -7.04 1.16 20.37
N ALA A 92 -7.41 1.71 19.21
CA ALA A 92 -6.46 2.30 18.28
C ALA A 92 -5.48 3.17 19.08
N ALA A 93 -4.18 2.90 18.92
CA ALA A 93 -3.16 3.47 19.79
C ALA A 93 -3.30 5.00 19.81
N ALA A 94 -3.34 5.57 21.01
CA ALA A 94 -3.59 7.00 21.16
C ALA A 94 -2.42 7.78 20.55
N GLY A 95 -2.74 8.76 19.70
CA GLY A 95 -1.76 9.71 19.19
C GLY A 95 -1.10 10.46 20.35
N VAL A 96 0.20 10.70 20.24
CA VAL A 96 0.96 11.45 21.24
C VAL A 96 1.05 12.89 20.74
N THR A 97 0.46 13.81 21.50
CA THR A 97 0.49 15.26 21.23
C THR A 97 1.38 15.95 22.26
N VAL A 98 2.24 16.84 21.79
CA VAL A 98 3.11 17.70 22.60
C VAL A 98 2.93 19.17 22.22
N GLU A 99 3.37 20.06 23.10
CA GLU A 99 3.48 21.49 22.83
C GLU A 99 4.55 21.73 21.75
N GLY A 100 4.25 22.61 20.79
CA GLY A 100 5.20 23.07 19.76
C GLY A 100 5.88 24.39 20.12
N PRO A 101 6.75 24.91 19.24
CA PRO A 101 7.33 26.25 19.39
C PRO A 101 6.27 27.35 19.33
N GLU A 102 6.67 28.54 19.76
CA GLU A 102 5.96 29.79 19.48
C GLU A 102 6.07 30.10 17.98
N ILE A 103 4.96 30.42 17.32
CA ILE A 103 4.94 30.71 15.88
C ILE A 103 5.75 31.98 15.57
N TRP A 104 6.68 31.91 14.62
CA TRP A 104 7.33 33.11 14.08
C TRP A 104 6.41 33.79 13.05
N ASP A 105 6.14 35.08 13.22
CA ASP A 105 5.45 35.91 12.22
C ASP A 105 6.44 36.88 11.56
N PRO A 106 6.95 36.58 10.35
CA PRO A 106 7.89 37.43 9.64
C PRO A 106 7.27 38.75 9.15
N ALA A 107 5.94 38.91 9.15
CA ALA A 107 5.29 40.16 8.79
C ALA A 107 5.29 41.20 9.93
N THR A 108 5.41 40.76 11.19
CA THR A 108 5.54 41.63 12.36
C THR A 108 6.91 41.57 13.03
N GLY A 109 7.71 40.53 12.74
CA GLY A 109 8.98 40.28 13.42
C GLY A 109 8.79 39.84 14.87
N THR A 110 7.73 39.07 15.16
CA THR A 110 7.40 38.65 16.54
C THR A 110 7.02 37.18 16.66
N TYR A 111 7.23 36.63 17.85
CA TYR A 111 6.77 35.29 18.22
C TYR A 111 5.37 35.34 18.84
N GLY A 112 4.49 34.46 18.36
CA GLY A 112 3.08 34.38 18.75
C GLY A 112 2.77 33.24 19.72
N ALA A 113 1.55 32.70 19.63
CA ALA A 113 1.13 31.57 20.45
C ALA A 113 1.88 30.27 20.07
N LYS A 114 1.98 29.34 21.01
CA LYS A 114 2.59 28.03 20.78
C LYS A 114 1.72 27.14 19.89
N GLY A 115 2.37 26.49 18.92
CA GLY A 115 1.79 25.43 18.11
C GLY A 115 1.64 24.12 18.88
N GLN A 116 1.27 23.07 18.15
CA GLN A 116 1.20 21.70 18.65
C GLN A 116 1.78 20.74 17.62
N VAL A 117 2.39 19.65 18.12
CA VAL A 117 2.90 18.54 17.29
C VAL A 117 2.25 17.25 17.76
N SER A 118 1.81 16.41 16.82
CA SER A 118 1.14 15.14 17.09
C SER A 118 1.65 14.02 16.18
N VAL A 119 1.99 12.88 16.77
CA VAL A 119 2.31 11.64 16.05
C VAL A 119 1.13 10.66 16.17
N SER A 120 0.79 9.95 15.09
CA SER A 120 -0.41 9.09 15.00
C SER A 120 -0.52 8.06 16.13
N HIS A 121 0.62 7.56 16.59
CA HIS A 121 0.81 6.77 17.82
C HIS A 121 2.30 6.78 18.19
N GLY A 122 2.61 6.55 19.47
CA GLY A 122 3.99 6.57 19.99
C GLY A 122 4.32 5.42 20.95
N ARG A 123 3.57 4.31 20.88
CA ARG A 123 3.73 3.14 21.76
C ARG A 123 3.57 1.83 21.00
N ASN A 124 4.31 0.81 21.42
CA ASN A 124 4.41 -0.49 20.76
C ASN A 124 4.90 -0.38 19.31
N LEU A 125 5.81 0.55 19.02
CA LEU A 125 6.31 0.75 17.67
C LEU A 125 7.24 -0.38 17.22
N THR A 126 7.09 -0.78 15.97
CA THR A 126 7.89 -1.79 15.26
C THR A 126 8.60 -1.11 14.08
N ASN A 127 8.97 -1.87 13.04
CA ASN A 127 9.30 -1.27 11.75
C ASN A 127 8.00 -0.90 11.01
N GLU A 128 7.64 0.38 11.02
CA GLU A 128 6.43 0.93 10.41
C GLU A 128 6.52 2.45 10.18
N VAL A 129 5.51 3.03 9.52
CA VAL A 129 5.45 4.47 9.23
C VAL A 129 4.43 5.16 10.13
N VAL A 130 4.89 6.16 10.88
CA VAL A 130 4.04 7.03 11.68
C VAL A 130 3.69 8.30 10.91
N GLN A 131 2.47 8.80 11.08
CA GLN A 131 2.10 10.11 10.56
C GLN A 131 2.41 11.16 11.63
N VAL A 132 3.22 12.14 11.25
CA VAL A 132 3.49 13.34 12.02
C VAL A 132 2.59 14.45 11.49
N SER A 133 2.07 15.29 12.38
CA SER A 133 1.19 16.42 12.05
C SER A 133 1.39 17.56 13.04
N TRP A 134 1.24 18.80 12.57
CA TRP A 134 1.39 20.00 13.39
C TRP A 134 0.35 21.06 13.03
N SER A 135 0.20 22.03 13.92
CA SER A 135 -0.71 23.17 13.78
C SER A 135 -0.18 24.38 14.57
N GLY A 136 -0.32 25.58 14.01
CA GLY A 136 0.22 26.80 14.63
C GLY A 136 1.72 26.96 14.39
N PHE A 137 2.21 26.57 13.21
CA PHE A 137 3.57 26.85 12.74
C PHE A 137 3.54 27.95 11.68
N THR A 138 4.68 28.60 11.44
CA THR A 138 4.85 29.58 10.35
C THR A 138 4.58 28.91 8.99
N PRO A 139 3.71 29.47 8.13
CA PRO A 139 3.49 28.95 6.79
C PRO A 139 4.77 28.91 5.96
N THR A 140 4.99 27.81 5.25
CA THR A 140 6.11 27.65 4.32
C THR A 140 5.80 28.38 3.02
N VAL A 141 6.70 29.25 2.58
CA VAL A 141 6.51 30.11 1.41
C VAL A 141 7.68 30.00 0.44
N ASN A 142 7.44 30.25 -0.83
CA ASN A 142 8.50 30.53 -1.79
C ASN A 142 9.12 31.89 -1.46
N TRP A 143 10.33 32.18 -1.97
CA TRP A 143 11.05 33.44 -1.73
C TRP A 143 10.25 34.73 -2.07
N ASP A 144 9.21 34.65 -2.89
CA ASP A 144 8.32 35.77 -3.25
C ASP A 144 7.15 35.96 -2.26
N GLY A 145 7.08 35.17 -1.19
CA GLY A 145 6.03 35.18 -0.18
C GLY A 145 4.77 34.38 -0.55
N THR A 146 4.72 33.73 -1.73
CA THR A 146 3.59 32.86 -2.11
C THR A 146 3.66 31.50 -1.40
N PRO A 147 2.52 30.86 -1.04
CA PRO A 147 2.55 29.56 -0.36
C PRO A 147 3.25 28.45 -1.15
N ALA A 148 4.18 27.74 -0.51
CA ALA A 148 4.86 26.59 -1.11
C ALA A 148 3.98 25.31 -1.04
N SER A 149 3.84 24.59 -2.16
CA SER A 149 3.10 23.32 -2.21
C SER A 149 3.98 22.09 -1.92
N LEU A 150 5.29 22.24 -2.08
CA LEU A 150 6.36 21.27 -1.90
C LEU A 150 7.62 22.02 -1.44
N VAL A 151 8.49 21.33 -0.70
CA VAL A 151 9.89 21.74 -0.50
C VAL A 151 10.79 20.55 -0.78
N ARG A 152 12.02 20.80 -1.24
CA ARG A 152 13.06 19.78 -1.49
C ARG A 152 14.18 19.94 -0.47
N GLU A 153 14.86 18.84 -0.18
CA GLU A 153 16.08 18.86 0.62
C GLU A 153 17.11 19.80 -0.03
N PHE A 154 17.73 20.65 0.79
CA PHE A 154 18.69 21.71 0.42
C PHE A 154 18.13 22.80 -0.51
N SER A 155 16.80 23.00 -0.54
CA SER A 155 16.17 24.16 -1.19
C SER A 155 16.63 25.47 -0.55
N ALA A 156 16.98 26.44 -1.40
CA ALA A 156 17.39 27.81 -1.03
C ALA A 156 16.33 28.86 -1.41
N ASP A 157 15.22 28.40 -1.99
CA ASP A 157 14.17 29.16 -2.67
C ASP A 157 12.79 28.99 -2.00
N VAL A 158 12.71 28.12 -0.99
CA VAL A 158 11.55 27.90 -0.12
C VAL A 158 11.94 28.14 1.34
N MET A 159 11.23 29.04 1.99
CA MET A 159 11.43 29.50 3.36
C MET A 159 10.46 28.83 4.33
N TYR A 160 10.92 28.68 5.58
CA TYR A 160 10.21 28.07 6.70
C TYR A 160 9.79 26.59 6.49
N PRO A 161 10.70 25.70 6.01
CA PRO A 161 10.43 24.27 5.95
C PRO A 161 10.38 23.64 7.35
N VAL A 162 9.76 22.46 7.44
CA VAL A 162 9.77 21.62 8.64
C VAL A 162 10.56 20.35 8.37
N ARG A 163 11.66 20.15 9.10
CA ARG A 163 12.41 18.89 9.15
C ARG A 163 11.91 18.00 10.28
N ILE A 164 11.99 16.69 10.06
CA ILE A 164 11.50 15.66 10.97
C ILE A 164 12.50 14.52 10.99
N TYR A 165 12.96 14.14 12.19
CA TYR A 165 13.95 13.08 12.41
C TYR A 165 13.42 12.03 13.39
N GLN A 166 13.97 10.82 13.33
CA GLN A 166 13.97 9.89 14.45
C GLN A 166 15.28 10.03 15.21
N CYS A 167 15.24 10.13 16.54
CA CYS A 167 16.43 10.41 17.36
C CYS A 167 16.55 9.48 18.56
N ARG A 168 17.78 9.23 19.03
CA ARG A 168 18.01 8.46 20.27
C ARG A 168 17.48 9.19 21.50
N GLY A 169 16.94 8.44 22.46
CA GLY A 169 16.47 9.00 23.73
C GLY A 169 15.25 9.91 23.62
N THR A 170 14.86 10.46 24.78
CA THR A 170 13.68 11.32 24.96
C THR A 170 14.01 12.81 25.16
N ASP A 171 15.29 13.13 25.35
CA ASP A 171 15.87 14.47 25.16
C ASP A 171 17.12 14.34 24.26
N PRO A 172 16.93 14.20 22.93
CA PRO A 172 18.04 14.03 21.99
C PRO A 172 18.93 15.26 21.92
N LYS A 173 20.14 15.07 21.38
CA LYS A 173 21.01 16.14 20.86
C LYS A 173 21.04 16.05 19.32
N PRO A 174 21.52 17.05 18.57
CA PRO A 174 21.58 17.00 17.10
C PRO A 174 22.31 15.74 16.60
N THR A 175 23.39 15.38 17.28
CA THR A 175 24.20 14.17 17.07
C THR A 175 23.45 12.83 17.29
N ASP A 176 22.24 12.85 17.87
CA ASP A 176 21.37 11.68 18.06
C ASP A 176 20.29 11.51 16.99
N CYS A 177 20.04 12.52 16.16
CA CYS A 177 18.95 12.52 15.19
C CYS A 177 19.38 11.92 13.84
N TYR A 178 18.76 10.82 13.43
CA TYR A 178 19.11 10.14 12.19
C TYR A 178 18.74 11.00 10.99
N GLY A 179 19.74 11.29 10.14
CA GLY A 179 19.59 12.20 9.00
C GLY A 179 19.94 13.66 9.25
N ASN A 180 20.19 14.04 10.50
CA ASN A 180 20.85 15.28 10.86
C ASN A 180 22.31 15.25 10.37
N THR A 181 22.87 16.36 9.87
CA THR A 181 24.24 16.38 9.32
C THR A 181 25.33 16.19 10.39
N MET A 182 24.98 16.32 11.66
CA MET A 182 25.79 16.05 12.84
C MET A 182 25.60 14.64 13.42
N TYR A 183 24.70 13.80 12.86
CA TYR A 183 24.39 12.46 13.39
C TYR A 183 25.63 11.58 13.58
N GLY A 184 25.90 11.16 14.82
CA GLY A 184 27.09 10.39 15.19
C GLY A 184 28.38 11.21 15.42
N GLY A 185 28.29 12.55 15.39
CA GLY A 185 29.33 13.44 15.89
C GLY A 185 29.45 13.40 17.43
N ASP A 186 30.48 14.05 17.97
CA ASP A 186 30.75 14.08 19.41
C ASP A 186 29.85 15.13 20.10
N PRO A 187 28.95 14.73 21.02
CA PRO A 187 28.05 15.66 21.71
C PRO A 187 28.77 16.77 22.50
N ALA A 188 30.06 16.60 22.84
CA ALA A 188 30.83 17.60 23.59
C ALA A 188 31.04 18.92 22.82
N PHE A 189 30.97 18.92 21.49
CA PHE A 189 31.11 20.13 20.65
C PHE A 189 29.76 20.76 20.25
N GLY A 190 28.63 20.12 20.60
CA GLY A 190 27.29 20.64 20.26
C GLY A 190 27.09 20.76 18.75
N PHE A 191 26.81 21.98 18.28
CA PHE A 191 26.55 22.27 16.87
C PHE A 191 27.81 22.44 16.00
N GLU A 192 28.99 22.65 16.60
CA GLU A 192 30.23 22.80 15.85
C GLU A 192 30.97 21.46 15.74
N GLN A 193 30.61 20.67 14.74
CA GLN A 193 31.26 19.37 14.52
C GLN A 193 32.46 19.50 13.57
N PRO A 194 33.61 18.85 13.87
CA PRO A 194 34.69 18.77 12.90
C PRO A 194 34.23 18.03 11.64
N SER A 195 34.79 18.38 10.47
CA SER A 195 34.48 17.63 9.23
C SER A 195 34.80 16.14 9.40
N ARG A 196 33.84 15.28 9.07
CA ARG A 196 33.96 13.82 9.23
C ARG A 196 35.15 13.29 8.40
N PRO A 197 35.96 12.35 8.92
CA PRO A 197 36.98 11.66 8.13
C PRO A 197 36.39 10.90 6.95
N ASP A 198 37.13 10.84 5.85
CA ASP A 198 36.79 10.01 4.69
C ASP A 198 36.59 8.54 5.09
N GLY A 199 35.53 7.92 4.57
CA GLY A 199 35.19 6.52 4.88
C GLY A 199 34.45 6.30 6.20
N THR A 200 34.02 7.35 6.91
CA THR A 200 33.13 7.23 8.08
C THR A 200 31.82 6.52 7.70
N THR A 201 31.51 5.37 8.33
CA THR A 201 30.39 4.48 7.94
C THR A 201 29.04 4.79 8.61
N THR A 202 28.92 5.86 9.38
CA THR A 202 27.63 6.33 9.93
C THR A 202 27.10 7.52 9.12
N PRO A 203 25.82 7.53 8.70
CA PRO A 203 24.73 6.61 9.07
C PRO A 203 24.76 5.24 8.36
N ASP A 204 24.21 4.20 9.02
CA ASP A 204 24.21 2.79 8.55
C ASP A 204 23.51 2.58 7.19
N PHE A 205 22.53 3.43 6.91
CA PHE A 205 21.65 3.44 5.74
C PHE A 205 21.36 4.89 5.32
N PRO A 206 20.87 5.14 4.08
CA PRO A 206 20.35 6.45 3.68
C PRO A 206 19.34 7.02 4.69
N SER A 207 19.31 8.35 4.82
CA SER A 207 18.52 9.06 5.84
C SER A 207 17.03 8.70 5.82
N ASN A 208 16.44 8.41 7.00
CA ASN A 208 15.00 8.28 7.17
C ASN A 208 14.29 9.61 7.48
N HIS A 209 15.01 10.74 7.56
CA HIS A 209 14.43 12.05 7.83
C HIS A 209 13.37 12.45 6.79
N ARG A 210 12.53 13.42 7.14
CA ARG A 210 11.54 14.00 6.23
C ARG A 210 11.64 15.52 6.27
N ILE A 211 11.40 16.13 5.12
CA ILE A 211 11.17 17.56 4.95
C ILE A 211 9.74 17.78 4.45
N ALA A 212 9.06 18.82 4.91
CA ALA A 212 7.67 19.09 4.57
C ALA A 212 7.30 20.58 4.70
N VAL A 213 6.19 20.95 4.05
CA VAL A 213 5.61 22.30 4.08
C VAL A 213 4.53 22.43 5.16
N THR A 214 4.46 23.60 5.77
CA THR A 214 3.33 24.12 6.55
C THR A 214 2.43 24.94 5.63
N GLY A 215 1.14 24.64 5.59
CA GLY A 215 0.16 25.37 4.79
C GLY A 215 -0.22 26.75 5.35
N PRO A 216 -0.99 27.57 4.60
CA PRO A 216 -1.42 28.91 5.03
C PRO A 216 -2.28 28.96 6.30
N ASP A 217 -2.83 27.83 6.75
CA ASP A 217 -3.56 27.71 8.02
C ASP A 217 -2.64 27.35 9.21
N GLY A 218 -1.32 27.37 9.00
CA GLY A 218 -0.31 27.00 9.98
C GLY A 218 -0.26 25.50 10.28
N SER A 219 -0.91 24.65 9.48
CA SER A 219 -0.92 23.19 9.65
C SER A 219 -0.08 22.45 8.61
N GLY A 220 0.46 21.29 8.97
CA GLY A 220 1.23 20.45 8.06
C GLY A 220 1.31 19.01 8.55
N THR A 221 1.75 18.11 7.66
CA THR A 221 1.89 16.67 7.97
C THR A 221 3.01 16.01 7.17
N ALA A 222 3.65 14.98 7.72
CA ALA A 222 4.59 14.12 7.01
C ALA A 222 4.47 12.66 7.46
N SER A 223 5.03 11.73 6.68
CA SER A 223 5.06 10.29 6.96
C SER A 223 6.50 9.83 7.11
N ILE A 224 6.92 9.46 8.33
CA ILE A 224 8.29 9.01 8.63
C ILE A 224 8.28 7.53 9.04
N GLU A 225 9.23 6.75 8.52
CA GLU A 225 9.42 5.36 8.96
C GLU A 225 10.24 5.34 10.24
N VAL A 226 9.68 4.75 11.29
CA VAL A 226 10.39 4.50 12.55
C VAL A 226 11.12 3.16 12.46
N TRP A 227 12.41 3.20 12.72
CA TRP A 227 13.32 2.06 12.65
C TRP A 227 13.62 1.53 14.05
N THR A 228 13.63 0.21 14.20
CA THR A 228 14.14 -0.43 15.42
C THR A 228 15.66 -0.59 15.33
N SER A 229 16.30 -1.03 16.41
CA SER A 229 17.69 -1.51 16.43
C SER A 229 17.99 -2.59 15.37
N THR A 230 16.97 -3.30 14.86
CA THR A 230 17.08 -4.25 13.73
C THR A 230 17.28 -3.55 12.38
N GLN A 231 16.74 -2.33 12.19
CA GLN A 231 16.85 -1.58 10.94
C GLN A 231 17.92 -0.48 10.98
N SER A 232 18.25 0.05 12.15
CA SER A 232 19.48 0.82 12.33
C SER A 232 20.10 0.50 13.71
N PRO A 233 21.17 -0.30 13.72
CA PRO A 233 21.95 -0.56 14.93
C PRO A 233 22.51 0.72 15.56
N SER A 234 22.84 1.75 14.77
CA SER A 234 23.33 3.03 15.32
C SER A 234 22.25 3.89 15.98
N LEU A 235 20.97 3.75 15.59
CA LEU A 235 19.84 4.34 16.33
C LEU A 235 19.56 3.57 17.63
N GLY A 236 19.62 2.23 17.58
CA GLY A 236 19.49 1.37 18.76
C GLY A 236 18.09 1.32 19.39
N CYS A 237 17.06 1.88 18.74
CA CYS A 237 15.72 1.99 19.33
C CYS A 237 15.05 0.63 19.57
N ASP A 238 14.73 0.31 20.83
CA ASP A 238 14.10 -0.96 21.22
C ASP A 238 13.24 -0.82 22.50
N ALA A 239 12.72 -1.93 23.02
CA ALA A 239 11.85 -1.96 24.20
C ALA A 239 12.54 -1.54 25.53
N THR A 240 13.86 -1.34 25.52
CA THR A 240 14.68 -0.83 26.64
C THR A 240 15.40 0.48 26.32
N HIS A 241 15.66 0.77 25.05
CA HIS A 241 16.28 1.99 24.56
C HIS A 241 15.23 2.89 23.87
N PRO A 242 14.57 3.82 24.61
CA PRO A 242 13.56 4.69 24.03
C PRO A 242 14.19 5.70 23.07
N CYS A 243 13.37 6.18 22.13
CA CYS A 243 13.75 7.16 21.11
C CYS A 243 12.69 8.26 21.02
N SER A 244 12.84 9.19 20.08
CA SER A 244 11.89 10.27 19.85
C SER A 244 11.69 10.53 18.35
N ILE A 245 10.54 11.12 17.99
CA ILE A 245 10.45 11.97 16.80
C ILE A 245 10.79 13.39 17.22
N VAL A 246 11.73 14.02 16.52
CA VAL A 246 11.95 15.47 16.60
C VAL A 246 11.28 16.11 15.40
N VAL A 247 10.52 17.18 15.64
CA VAL A 247 9.92 18.03 14.60
C VAL A 247 10.51 19.42 14.75
N GLU A 248 11.22 19.86 13.74
CA GLU A 248 12.06 21.05 13.73
C GLU A 248 11.62 21.97 12.59
N PRO A 249 10.82 23.01 12.87
CA PRO A 249 10.60 24.06 11.90
C PRO A 249 11.81 25.00 11.88
N ASN A 250 12.33 25.29 10.69
CA ASN A 250 13.30 26.37 10.56
C ASN A 250 12.57 27.71 10.52
N TYR A 251 12.80 28.58 11.50
CA TYR A 251 12.25 29.95 11.52
C TYR A 251 13.29 31.02 11.18
N GLY A 252 14.53 30.65 10.83
CA GLY A 252 15.61 31.58 10.51
C GLY A 252 16.45 31.97 11.74
N GLY A 253 16.91 33.23 11.77
CA GLY A 253 17.90 33.75 12.71
C GLY A 253 19.34 33.54 12.21
N ASP A 254 20.35 33.92 12.99
CA ASP A 254 21.78 33.72 12.67
C ASP A 254 22.38 32.52 13.45
N PRO A 255 22.44 31.31 12.87
CA PRO A 255 23.04 30.14 13.52
C PRO A 255 24.58 30.15 13.56
N LEU A 256 25.26 31.18 13.03
CA LEU A 256 26.70 31.16 12.78
C LEU A 256 27.49 32.32 13.43
N ASP A 257 26.81 33.41 13.82
CA ASP A 257 27.44 34.75 13.86
C ASP A 257 28.07 35.04 12.49
N ASN A 258 27.26 35.00 11.44
CA ASN A 258 27.73 34.95 10.05
C ASN A 258 28.50 36.22 9.63
N PHE A 259 28.32 37.33 10.37
CA PHE A 259 29.08 38.57 10.24
C PHE A 259 30.31 38.66 11.17
N GLY A 260 30.52 37.69 12.06
CA GLY A 260 31.67 37.63 12.99
C GLY A 260 31.70 38.75 14.03
N HIS A 261 30.53 39.21 14.49
CA HIS A 261 30.37 40.39 15.34
C HIS A 261 30.11 40.07 16.82
N ARG A 262 29.56 38.89 17.14
CA ARG A 262 29.09 38.52 18.49
C ARG A 262 29.83 37.32 19.11
N GLY A 263 30.42 36.47 18.27
CA GLY A 263 31.19 35.28 18.65
C GLY A 263 30.37 34.03 19.01
N ALA A 264 29.05 34.07 18.82
CA ALA A 264 28.11 32.97 19.02
C ALA A 264 26.79 33.26 18.28
N ALA A 265 26.05 32.21 17.89
CA ALA A 265 24.77 32.30 17.19
C ALA A 265 23.75 33.24 17.87
N ASP A 266 23.03 34.02 17.07
CA ASP A 266 21.93 34.89 17.50
C ASP A 266 20.64 34.54 16.77
N CYS A 267 19.90 33.61 17.38
CA CYS A 267 18.61 33.13 16.87
C CYS A 267 17.45 34.11 17.08
N SER A 268 17.74 35.39 17.39
CA SER A 268 16.79 36.49 17.32
C SER A 268 17.08 37.46 16.17
N ASP A 269 18.22 37.31 15.47
CA ASP A 269 18.62 38.17 14.37
C ASP A 269 18.15 37.62 13.01
N HIS A 270 16.87 37.84 12.71
CA HIS A 270 16.23 37.44 11.46
C HIS A 270 16.61 38.33 10.25
N SER A 271 17.63 39.20 10.36
CA SER A 271 18.04 40.05 9.23
C SER A 271 18.63 39.25 8.06
N LEU A 272 19.07 38.02 8.32
CA LEU A 272 19.66 37.10 7.34
C LEU A 272 18.65 36.22 6.59
N ASP A 273 17.40 36.16 7.04
CA ASP A 273 16.40 35.18 6.56
C ASP A 273 16.12 35.28 5.05
N MET A 274 16.30 36.47 4.46
CA MET A 274 15.99 36.82 3.06
C MET A 274 17.19 37.41 2.29
N ASP A 275 18.42 37.15 2.72
CA ASP A 275 19.62 37.81 2.18
C ASP A 275 20.15 37.22 0.85
N PHE A 276 19.69 36.02 0.47
CA PHE A 276 20.19 35.17 -0.63
C PHE A 276 21.65 34.67 -0.50
N GLU A 277 22.42 35.14 0.49
CA GLU A 277 23.82 34.72 0.72
C GLU A 277 23.91 33.68 1.86
N SER A 278 23.32 33.98 3.03
CA SER A 278 23.24 33.10 4.20
C SER A 278 22.07 32.11 4.14
N ASN A 279 20.94 32.50 3.53
CA ASN A 279 19.77 31.64 3.29
C ASN A 279 19.22 30.97 4.57
N THR A 280 19.29 31.64 5.72
CA THR A 280 19.14 31.02 7.05
C THR A 280 17.77 30.42 7.33
N ALA A 281 16.69 30.97 6.75
CA ALA A 281 15.32 30.47 6.90
C ALA A 281 14.92 29.35 5.90
N THR A 282 15.85 28.86 5.08
CA THR A 282 15.62 27.84 4.04
C THR A 282 16.10 26.44 4.48
N ASP A 283 16.04 25.43 3.60
CA ASP A 283 16.63 24.12 3.91
C ASP A 283 18.15 24.05 3.59
N LEU A 284 18.69 25.02 2.83
CA LEU A 284 20.11 25.05 2.46
C LEU A 284 21.02 25.17 3.69
N VAL A 285 20.59 25.86 4.75
CA VAL A 285 21.35 26.05 6.00
C VAL A 285 21.74 24.73 6.69
N PHE A 286 21.03 23.64 6.39
CA PHE A 286 21.30 22.30 6.93
C PHE A 286 22.46 21.56 6.25
N THR A 287 22.97 22.06 5.10
CA THR A 287 24.09 21.42 4.36
C THR A 287 25.40 21.36 5.16
N GLY A 288 25.51 22.14 6.23
CA GLY A 288 26.72 22.26 7.04
C GLY A 288 27.63 23.35 6.51
N LEU A 289 27.35 24.58 6.92
CA LEU A 289 28.19 25.75 6.66
C LEU A 289 29.44 25.69 7.57
N GLU A 290 30.55 26.26 7.11
CA GLU A 290 31.82 26.24 7.84
C GLU A 290 31.95 27.50 8.70
N ASN A 291 32.12 27.34 10.02
CA ASN A 291 32.42 28.47 10.90
C ASN A 291 33.78 29.08 10.49
N PRO A 292 33.83 30.36 10.06
CA PRO A 292 35.03 30.98 9.47
C PRO A 292 36.19 31.22 10.46
N LYS A 293 35.97 30.92 11.75
CA LYS A 293 36.94 31.06 12.85
C LYS A 293 37.42 29.73 13.41
N THR A 294 36.60 28.67 13.38
CA THR A 294 36.94 27.34 13.93
C THR A 294 37.14 26.27 12.86
N HIS A 295 36.69 26.50 11.63
CA HIS A 295 36.67 25.53 10.52
C HIS A 295 35.84 24.25 10.81
N ASN A 296 35.00 24.29 11.84
CA ASN A 296 33.99 23.27 12.11
C ASN A 296 32.77 23.47 11.21
N ARG A 297 32.08 22.38 10.89
CA ARG A 297 30.74 22.42 10.28
C ARG A 297 29.70 22.73 11.34
N THR A 298 28.75 23.59 10.98
CA THR A 298 27.60 23.98 11.80
C THR A 298 26.43 24.35 10.87
N GLY A 299 25.24 24.40 11.44
CA GLY A 299 23.96 24.55 10.74
C GLY A 299 22.84 24.25 11.74
N GLU A 300 21.60 24.58 11.37
CA GLU A 300 20.36 24.32 12.14
C GLU A 300 20.23 24.85 13.58
N GLN A 301 21.29 25.38 14.20
CA GLN A 301 21.31 25.71 15.63
C GLN A 301 20.09 26.52 16.10
N CYS A 302 19.58 27.43 15.27
CA CYS A 302 18.39 28.23 15.56
C CYS A 302 17.07 27.46 15.36
N ALA A 303 16.95 26.69 14.27
CA ALA A 303 15.81 25.78 14.06
C ALA A 303 15.64 24.80 15.23
N TRP A 304 16.75 24.25 15.75
CA TRP A 304 16.76 23.33 16.89
C TRP A 304 16.24 23.95 18.19
N THR A 305 16.29 25.28 18.34
CA THR A 305 15.67 25.97 19.50
C THR A 305 14.13 25.90 19.45
N HIS A 306 13.56 25.77 18.26
CA HIS A 306 12.12 25.68 18.01
C HIS A 306 11.61 24.24 17.88
N ARG A 307 12.47 23.23 18.12
CA ARG A 307 12.08 21.82 17.96
C ARG A 307 11.03 21.38 18.99
N ALA A 308 10.10 20.54 18.56
CA ALA A 308 9.24 19.74 19.43
C ALA A 308 9.77 18.29 19.50
N VAL A 309 9.78 17.69 20.69
CA VAL A 309 10.24 16.31 20.91
C VAL A 309 9.06 15.43 21.34
N VAL A 310 8.75 14.41 20.54
CA VAL A 310 7.70 13.43 20.83
C VAL A 310 8.35 12.10 21.22
N PRO A 311 8.24 11.64 22.49
CA PRO A 311 8.85 10.39 22.93
C PRO A 311 8.15 9.17 22.34
N LEU A 312 8.94 8.14 22.03
CA LEU A 312 8.53 6.89 21.40
C LEU A 312 8.88 5.67 22.29
N GLU A 313 7.92 4.76 22.44
CA GLU A 313 8.11 3.46 23.07
C GLU A 313 7.97 2.34 22.03
N PHE A 314 9.04 1.53 21.86
CA PHE A 314 9.07 0.43 20.89
C PHE A 314 8.53 -0.87 21.50
N ALA A 315 7.88 -1.68 20.66
CA ALA A 315 7.38 -2.99 21.05
C ALA A 315 8.54 -3.98 21.23
N PRO A 316 8.41 -4.90 22.18
CA PRO A 316 9.19 -6.13 22.18
C PRO A 316 9.23 -6.85 20.83
N THR A 317 10.42 -7.26 20.40
CA THR A 317 10.63 -8.05 19.18
C THR A 317 10.85 -9.54 19.50
N ALA A 318 10.85 -10.38 18.46
CA ALA A 318 11.26 -11.79 18.57
C ALA A 318 12.79 -11.96 18.80
N ALA A 319 13.61 -10.92 18.63
CA ALA A 319 15.03 -10.95 18.98
C ALA A 319 15.27 -10.76 20.48
N ASP A 320 14.34 -10.09 21.18
CA ASP A 320 14.38 -9.91 22.62
C ASP A 320 13.95 -11.17 23.42
N CYS A 321 13.60 -12.26 22.74
CA CYS A 321 13.30 -13.53 23.38
C CYS A 321 14.59 -14.07 24.03
N LYS A 322 14.47 -14.72 25.19
CA LYS A 322 15.63 -15.40 25.79
C LYS A 322 16.13 -16.48 24.83
N ALA A 323 17.41 -16.44 24.48
CA ALA A 323 18.05 -17.45 23.63
C ALA A 323 17.77 -18.89 24.13
N ALA A 324 17.14 -19.69 23.27
CA ALA A 324 16.67 -21.04 23.53
C ALA A 324 16.70 -21.86 22.24
N ALA A 325 16.63 -23.18 22.35
CA ALA A 325 16.34 -24.03 21.20
C ALA A 325 14.88 -23.82 20.76
N ALA A 326 14.61 -23.93 19.46
CA ALA A 326 13.26 -23.88 18.94
C ALA A 326 12.47 -25.13 19.39
N ASP A 327 11.25 -24.92 19.89
CA ASP A 327 10.32 -25.99 20.24
C ASP A 327 9.79 -26.69 18.97
N PHE A 328 9.68 -25.93 17.87
CA PHE A 328 9.40 -26.39 16.51
C PHE A 328 9.80 -25.33 15.47
N ASN A 329 9.95 -25.75 14.21
CA ASN A 329 10.34 -24.90 13.09
C ASN A 329 9.17 -24.73 12.08
N ALA A 330 8.97 -23.52 11.56
CA ALA A 330 8.09 -23.25 10.43
C ALA A 330 8.87 -22.69 9.24
N ALA A 331 8.41 -22.94 8.01
CA ALA A 331 8.93 -22.24 6.83
C ALA A 331 7.86 -21.95 5.78
N GLY A 332 8.13 -21.01 4.87
CA GLY A 332 7.22 -20.60 3.79
C GLY A 332 6.60 -19.22 4.03
N LEU A 333 5.28 -19.11 3.82
CA LEU A 333 4.53 -17.90 3.47
C LEU A 333 5.10 -16.55 3.96
N GLU A 334 5.75 -15.76 3.10
CA GLU A 334 6.26 -14.44 3.51
C GLU A 334 5.12 -13.46 3.85
N MET A 335 3.96 -13.60 3.21
CA MET A 335 2.74 -12.82 3.54
C MET A 335 2.27 -13.01 4.99
N ALA A 336 2.74 -14.06 5.69
CA ALA A 336 2.46 -14.27 7.11
C ALA A 336 3.46 -13.56 8.04
N ASN A 337 4.59 -13.08 7.52
CA ASN A 337 5.75 -12.64 8.31
C ASN A 337 5.39 -11.58 9.36
N ARG A 338 4.66 -10.50 9.01
CA ARG A 338 4.31 -9.45 9.99
C ARG A 338 3.47 -9.99 11.17
N ALA A 339 2.44 -10.78 10.90
CA ALA A 339 1.64 -11.43 11.95
C ALA A 339 2.47 -12.44 12.75
N LEU A 340 3.33 -13.24 12.09
CA LEU A 340 4.20 -14.21 12.74
C LEU A 340 5.22 -13.55 13.68
N GLN A 341 5.89 -12.46 13.31
CA GLN A 341 6.84 -11.80 14.21
C GLN A 341 6.14 -11.22 15.45
N GLN A 342 4.95 -10.63 15.26
CA GLN A 342 4.15 -10.11 16.35
C GLN A 342 3.66 -11.22 17.29
N TRP A 343 3.18 -12.35 16.74
CA TRP A 343 2.85 -13.55 17.51
C TRP A 343 4.08 -14.14 18.23
N ARG A 344 5.22 -14.32 17.56
CA ARG A 344 6.48 -14.85 18.15
C ARG A 344 6.89 -14.06 19.39
N SER A 345 6.85 -12.73 19.32
CA SER A 345 7.15 -11.84 20.45
C SER A 345 6.22 -12.07 21.66
N GLY A 346 4.91 -12.13 21.44
CA GLY A 346 3.94 -12.41 22.52
C GLY A 346 3.95 -13.85 23.03
N LEU A 347 4.32 -14.81 22.17
CA LEU A 347 4.48 -16.21 22.53
C LEU A 347 5.69 -16.42 23.45
N CYS A 348 6.84 -15.80 23.15
CA CYS A 348 8.07 -16.00 23.92
C CYS A 348 8.17 -15.18 25.22
N LYS A 349 7.41 -14.08 25.35
CA LYS A 349 7.38 -13.23 26.56
C LYS A 349 6.19 -13.50 27.51
N GLY A 350 5.31 -14.45 27.19
CA GLY A 350 4.21 -14.87 28.07
C GLY A 350 4.63 -15.93 29.10
N ASP A 351 3.77 -16.18 30.11
CA ASP A 351 4.03 -17.08 31.25
C ASP A 351 4.35 -18.54 30.85
N ALA A 352 3.87 -18.97 29.68
CA ALA A 352 4.23 -20.22 29.02
C ALA A 352 4.96 -19.90 27.71
N PRO A 353 6.28 -19.65 27.75
CA PRO A 353 7.04 -19.21 26.59
C PRO A 353 7.13 -20.34 25.55
N LEU A 354 7.05 -19.98 24.27
CA LEU A 354 7.14 -20.89 23.13
C LEU A 354 8.06 -20.33 22.04
N ASN A 355 9.07 -21.11 21.64
CA ASN A 355 10.15 -20.68 20.77
C ASN A 355 9.94 -21.24 19.36
N LEU A 356 9.36 -20.44 18.48
CA LEU A 356 9.21 -20.75 17.06
C LEU A 356 10.40 -20.20 16.27
N GLN A 357 11.12 -21.05 15.55
CA GLN A 357 12.00 -20.61 14.46
C GLN A 357 11.20 -20.54 13.15
N TYR A 358 11.33 -19.44 12.42
CA TYR A 358 10.59 -19.22 11.17
C TYR A 358 11.53 -18.62 10.10
N SER A 359 11.40 -19.08 8.85
CA SER A 359 12.06 -18.50 7.67
C SER A 359 11.18 -18.63 6.42
N PHE A 360 11.19 -17.60 5.58
CA PHE A 360 10.54 -17.60 4.25
C PHE A 360 11.53 -17.84 3.10
N ALA A 361 12.81 -18.07 3.40
CA ALA A 361 13.83 -18.37 2.40
C ALA A 361 13.47 -19.64 1.60
N GLY A 362 13.60 -19.58 0.28
CA GLY A 362 13.19 -20.64 -0.66
C GLY A 362 11.73 -20.57 -1.13
N GLY A 363 10.87 -19.78 -0.48
CA GLY A 363 9.47 -19.60 -0.88
C GLY A 363 8.54 -20.76 -0.51
N GLU A 364 7.23 -20.55 -0.69
CA GLU A 364 6.21 -21.51 -0.27
C GLU A 364 6.24 -22.85 -1.02
N PRO A 365 6.50 -22.92 -2.35
CA PRO A 365 6.57 -24.19 -3.07
C PRO A 365 7.65 -25.13 -2.52
N GLN A 366 8.84 -24.60 -2.20
CA GLN A 366 9.93 -25.37 -1.59
C GLN A 366 9.59 -25.81 -0.16
N ALA A 367 9.09 -24.89 0.67
CA ALA A 367 8.73 -25.19 2.05
C ALA A 367 7.63 -26.26 2.15
N ARG A 368 6.63 -26.23 1.25
CA ARG A 368 5.62 -27.30 1.07
C ARG A 368 6.27 -28.61 0.65
N GLY A 369 7.15 -28.59 -0.36
CA GLY A 369 7.85 -29.79 -0.85
C GLY A 369 8.63 -30.52 0.24
N ASP A 370 9.48 -29.79 0.98
CA ASP A 370 10.30 -30.38 2.05
C ASP A 370 9.47 -30.84 3.26
N PHE A 371 8.34 -30.16 3.56
CA PHE A 371 7.39 -30.60 4.58
C PHE A 371 6.71 -31.92 4.19
N LEU A 372 6.25 -32.04 2.94
CA LEU A 372 5.61 -33.24 2.40
C LEU A 372 6.58 -34.42 2.33
N ALA A 373 7.85 -34.16 1.97
CA ALA A 373 8.94 -35.14 1.99
C ALA A 373 9.40 -35.52 3.41
N GLY A 374 9.06 -34.73 4.43
CA GLY A 374 9.47 -34.95 5.83
C GLY A 374 10.91 -34.56 6.15
N SER A 375 11.60 -33.87 5.22
CA SER A 375 12.98 -33.37 5.36
C SER A 375 13.07 -31.91 5.83
N GLY A 376 11.97 -31.16 5.76
CA GLY A 376 11.93 -29.71 5.98
C GLY A 376 11.40 -29.26 7.35
N PRO A 377 10.54 -28.23 7.40
CA PRO A 377 10.04 -27.67 8.65
C PRO A 377 9.03 -28.60 9.34
N ASP A 378 8.76 -28.36 10.63
CA ASP A 378 7.69 -29.08 11.35
C ASP A 378 6.30 -28.66 10.87
N ILE A 379 6.15 -27.42 10.38
CA ILE A 379 4.96 -26.94 9.66
C ILE A 379 5.38 -26.11 8.43
N ALA A 380 4.72 -26.30 7.29
CA ALA A 380 4.86 -25.38 6.15
C ALA A 380 3.73 -24.35 6.17
N LEU A 381 4.05 -23.09 5.88
CA LEU A 381 3.09 -21.99 5.80
C LEU A 381 2.83 -21.65 4.34
N THR A 382 1.57 -21.46 3.96
CA THR A 382 1.18 -21.32 2.55
C THR A 382 -0.16 -20.61 2.36
N ALA A 383 -0.32 -20.01 1.18
CA ALA A 383 -1.56 -19.43 0.67
C ALA A 383 -2.29 -20.34 -0.33
N ARG A 384 -1.79 -21.55 -0.61
CA ARG A 384 -2.30 -22.52 -1.61
C ARG A 384 -2.27 -23.95 -1.08
N ALA A 385 -3.32 -24.73 -1.36
CA ALA A 385 -3.28 -26.16 -1.09
C ALA A 385 -2.30 -26.90 -2.02
N ASP A 386 -1.76 -28.00 -1.52
CA ASP A 386 -1.26 -29.08 -2.37
C ASP A 386 -2.46 -29.84 -2.94
N THR A 387 -2.37 -30.22 -4.21
CA THR A 387 -3.45 -30.90 -4.94
C THR A 387 -3.17 -32.37 -5.21
N GLY A 388 -2.04 -32.89 -4.71
CA GLY A 388 -1.67 -34.29 -4.82
C GLY A 388 -2.42 -35.18 -3.82
N ALA A 389 -2.27 -36.49 -3.99
CA ALA A 389 -2.59 -37.45 -2.94
C ALA A 389 -1.56 -37.31 -1.81
N ALA A 390 -2.01 -37.13 -0.57
CA ALA A 390 -1.16 -36.83 0.56
C ALA A 390 -0.08 -37.92 0.80
N PRO A 391 1.22 -37.63 0.64
CA PRO A 391 2.30 -38.61 0.81
C PRO A 391 2.58 -38.94 2.28
N ARG A 392 2.05 -38.14 3.20
CA ARG A 392 2.10 -38.31 4.66
C ARG A 392 0.83 -37.73 5.30
N PRO A 393 0.47 -38.11 6.53
CA PRO A 393 -0.64 -37.47 7.25
C PRO A 393 -0.36 -36.00 7.64
N TYR A 394 -1.24 -35.11 7.21
CA TYR A 394 -1.24 -33.68 7.54
C TYR A 394 -2.63 -33.05 7.37
N VAL A 395 -2.86 -31.86 7.94
CA VAL A 395 -4.08 -31.04 7.79
C VAL A 395 -3.75 -29.55 7.68
N TYR A 396 -4.63 -28.80 7.03
CA TYR A 396 -4.56 -27.33 6.94
C TYR A 396 -5.26 -26.65 8.11
N ALA A 397 -4.51 -25.86 8.89
CA ALA A 397 -5.04 -24.95 9.91
C ALA A 397 -4.99 -23.50 9.39
N PRO A 398 -6.12 -22.80 9.21
CA PRO A 398 -6.11 -21.38 8.86
C PRO A 398 -5.57 -20.54 10.03
N LEU A 399 -4.80 -19.50 9.72
CA LEU A 399 -4.14 -18.63 10.71
C LEU A 399 -4.75 -17.22 10.73
N ALA A 400 -4.83 -16.59 9.54
CA ALA A 400 -5.41 -15.27 9.31
C ALA A 400 -5.70 -15.10 7.81
N THR A 401 -6.36 -14.02 7.43
CA THR A 401 -6.54 -13.57 6.04
C THR A 401 -5.77 -12.26 5.81
N THR A 402 -5.26 -12.02 4.62
CA THR A 402 -4.77 -10.69 4.17
C THR A 402 -5.16 -10.46 2.70
N GLY A 403 -4.62 -9.43 2.06
CA GLY A 403 -4.66 -9.27 0.60
C GLY A 403 -3.27 -9.10 0.00
N ILE A 404 -3.15 -9.39 -1.31
CA ILE A 404 -2.01 -8.96 -2.12
C ILE A 404 -2.35 -7.56 -2.64
N SER A 405 -1.58 -6.55 -2.23
CA SER A 405 -1.84 -5.15 -2.52
C SER A 405 -0.90 -4.63 -3.60
N VAL A 406 -1.47 -3.97 -4.62
CA VAL A 406 -0.69 -3.10 -5.51
C VAL A 406 -0.56 -1.75 -4.81
N VAL A 407 0.66 -1.42 -4.36
CA VAL A 407 0.96 -0.12 -3.76
C VAL A 407 1.52 0.83 -4.82
N PHE A 408 1.33 2.14 -4.64
CA PHE A 408 1.84 3.15 -5.55
C PHE A 408 2.35 4.39 -4.81
N VAL A 409 3.40 4.99 -5.35
CA VAL A 409 4.01 6.25 -4.87
C VAL A 409 4.15 7.16 -6.09
N VAL A 410 3.05 7.83 -6.41
CA VAL A 410 2.92 8.72 -7.57
C VAL A 410 2.60 10.13 -7.11
N ASP A 411 3.30 11.13 -7.64
CA ASP A 411 3.06 12.54 -7.33
C ASP A 411 2.37 13.27 -8.50
N ASP A 412 1.55 14.26 -8.17
CA ASP A 412 0.96 15.19 -9.15
C ASP A 412 2.05 16.15 -9.66
N PRO A 413 2.39 16.14 -10.97
CA PRO A 413 3.49 16.94 -11.51
C PRO A 413 3.26 18.45 -11.42
N ASN A 414 2.02 18.91 -11.20
CA ASN A 414 1.70 20.33 -11.09
C ASN A 414 1.88 20.89 -9.67
N THR A 415 1.71 20.06 -8.64
CA THR A 415 1.73 20.51 -7.23
C THR A 415 2.82 19.84 -6.39
N GLY A 416 3.42 18.76 -6.88
CA GLY A 416 4.38 17.93 -6.16
C GLY A 416 3.76 17.07 -5.04
N ARG A 417 2.43 17.03 -4.93
CA ARG A 417 1.72 16.32 -3.84
C ARG A 417 1.44 14.88 -4.23
N GLN A 418 1.64 13.96 -3.30
CA GLN A 418 1.39 12.54 -3.52
C GLN A 418 -0.10 12.25 -3.75
N ILE A 419 -0.38 11.56 -4.86
CA ILE A 419 -1.71 11.07 -5.22
C ILE A 419 -2.07 9.89 -4.29
N ARG A 420 -3.30 9.85 -3.78
CA ARG A 420 -3.72 8.87 -2.76
C ARG A 420 -4.81 7.89 -3.19
N ASN A 421 -5.46 8.09 -4.34
CA ASN A 421 -6.44 7.14 -4.91
C ASN A 421 -6.02 6.71 -6.31
N MET A 422 -6.07 5.41 -6.60
CA MET A 422 -5.84 4.85 -7.92
C MET A 422 -6.77 3.66 -8.15
N ARG A 423 -7.15 3.43 -9.40
CA ARG A 423 -7.97 2.31 -9.87
C ARG A 423 -7.22 1.52 -10.93
N LEU A 424 -7.12 0.22 -10.74
CA LEU A 424 -6.47 -0.69 -11.69
C LEU A 424 -7.36 -1.91 -11.95
N ASN A 425 -7.20 -2.54 -13.10
CA ASN A 425 -7.79 -3.84 -13.44
C ASN A 425 -6.70 -4.85 -13.78
N ALA A 426 -7.08 -6.09 -14.05
CA ALA A 426 -6.14 -7.14 -14.41
C ALA A 426 -5.33 -6.82 -15.68
N ARG A 427 -5.92 -6.19 -16.71
CA ARG A 427 -5.22 -5.88 -17.96
C ARG A 427 -4.12 -4.82 -17.77
N LEU A 428 -4.35 -3.78 -16.97
CA LEU A 428 -3.32 -2.81 -16.63
C LEU A 428 -2.16 -3.45 -15.83
N LEU A 429 -2.42 -4.40 -14.94
CA LEU A 429 -1.33 -5.17 -14.31
C LEU A 429 -0.64 -6.11 -15.30
N ALA A 430 -1.37 -6.76 -16.22
CA ALA A 430 -0.78 -7.57 -17.27
C ALA A 430 0.22 -6.72 -18.09
N LYS A 431 -0.23 -5.58 -18.63
CA LYS A 431 0.60 -4.61 -19.38
C LYS A 431 1.91 -4.24 -18.66
N LEU A 432 1.84 -3.98 -17.34
CA LEU A 432 3.01 -3.70 -16.50
C LEU A 432 3.92 -4.92 -16.33
N LEU A 433 3.37 -6.06 -15.91
CA LEU A 433 4.12 -7.28 -15.56
C LEU A 433 4.60 -8.10 -16.78
N THR A 434 4.23 -7.66 -17.99
CA THR A 434 4.78 -8.12 -19.27
C THR A 434 5.61 -7.03 -19.97
N GLN A 435 6.10 -6.02 -19.25
CA GLN A 435 6.97 -4.93 -19.75
C GLN A 435 6.47 -4.23 -21.03
N SER A 436 5.16 -4.19 -21.27
CA SER A 436 4.61 -3.92 -22.61
C SER A 436 4.56 -2.43 -22.99
N TYR A 437 4.96 -1.53 -22.09
CA TYR A 437 5.14 -0.12 -22.39
C TYR A 437 6.50 0.16 -23.06
N THR A 438 6.58 1.23 -23.86
CA THR A 438 7.79 1.53 -24.67
C THR A 438 8.81 2.43 -23.98
N PHE A 439 8.43 3.16 -22.93
CA PHE A 439 9.24 4.16 -22.21
C PHE A 439 9.93 5.21 -23.12
N GLY A 440 9.39 5.42 -24.33
CA GLY A 440 9.94 6.31 -25.36
C GLY A 440 10.81 5.61 -26.42
N ALA A 441 11.20 4.35 -26.21
CA ALA A 441 11.91 3.52 -27.18
C ALA A 441 10.94 2.84 -28.17
N SER A 442 10.20 3.65 -28.94
CA SER A 442 9.17 3.20 -29.90
C SER A 442 9.68 2.24 -30.98
N ASP A 443 10.98 2.26 -31.25
CA ASP A 443 11.62 1.51 -32.33
C ASP A 443 11.97 0.07 -31.92
N ILE A 444 11.73 -0.29 -30.65
CA ILE A 444 11.87 -1.67 -30.16
C ILE A 444 10.67 -2.49 -30.64
N VAL A 445 10.93 -3.38 -31.61
CA VAL A 445 9.92 -4.14 -32.37
C VAL A 445 8.98 -4.98 -31.49
N SER A 446 9.39 -5.39 -30.29
CA SER A 446 8.56 -6.19 -29.38
C SER A 446 7.34 -5.46 -28.81
N VAL A 447 7.39 -4.12 -28.79
CA VAL A 447 6.38 -3.21 -28.19
C VAL A 447 6.02 -2.03 -29.11
N ALA A 448 6.40 -2.10 -30.39
CA ALA A 448 6.28 -0.99 -31.34
C ALA A 448 4.82 -0.56 -31.58
N GLY A 449 4.50 0.68 -31.19
CA GLY A 449 3.14 1.25 -31.27
C GLY A 449 2.39 1.28 -29.94
N ASN A 450 2.89 0.62 -28.89
CA ASN A 450 2.32 0.71 -27.55
C ASN A 450 2.57 2.08 -26.89
N PRO A 451 1.74 2.49 -25.90
CA PRO A 451 1.96 3.71 -25.12
C PRO A 451 3.35 3.76 -24.45
N SER A 452 3.83 4.99 -24.21
CA SER A 452 5.10 5.23 -23.52
C SER A 452 5.11 4.71 -22.08
N ASN A 453 4.01 4.91 -21.35
CA ASN A 453 3.88 4.56 -19.93
C ASN A 453 2.39 4.44 -19.56
N ILE A 454 2.09 3.92 -18.37
CA ILE A 454 0.71 3.69 -17.92
C ILE A 454 -0.13 4.98 -17.80
N PHE A 455 0.47 6.12 -17.47
CA PHE A 455 -0.29 7.37 -17.34
C PHE A 455 -0.73 7.94 -18.69
N GLY A 456 0.00 7.61 -19.76
CA GLY A 456 -0.39 7.84 -21.15
C GLY A 456 -1.34 6.78 -21.73
N ASP A 457 -1.66 5.71 -21.00
CA ASP A 457 -2.56 4.64 -21.44
C ASP A 457 -4.02 5.10 -21.37
N PRO A 458 -4.79 5.09 -22.48
CA PRO A 458 -6.19 5.48 -22.48
C PRO A 458 -7.07 4.65 -21.53
N GLU A 459 -6.72 3.39 -21.30
CA GLU A 459 -7.41 2.53 -20.32
C GLU A 459 -7.23 3.07 -18.90
N PHE A 460 -5.98 3.37 -18.52
CA PHE A 460 -5.67 3.94 -17.21
C PHE A 460 -6.38 5.29 -17.02
N GLN A 461 -6.34 6.15 -18.03
CA GLN A 461 -7.00 7.47 -18.00
C GLN A 461 -8.53 7.36 -17.86
N GLN A 462 -9.16 6.36 -18.49
CA GLN A 462 -10.59 6.09 -18.33
C GLN A 462 -10.96 5.64 -16.90
N LEU A 463 -10.11 4.81 -16.28
CA LEU A 463 -10.33 4.34 -14.90
C LEU A 463 -9.97 5.40 -13.84
N ASN A 464 -9.05 6.32 -14.17
CA ASN A 464 -8.45 7.30 -13.27
C ASN A 464 -8.65 8.77 -13.74
N PRO A 465 -9.89 9.24 -13.98
CA PRO A 465 -10.13 10.64 -14.29
C PRO A 465 -9.66 11.54 -13.14
N ALA A 466 -9.17 12.75 -13.43
CA ALA A 466 -8.62 13.67 -12.42
C ALA A 466 -9.58 13.98 -11.24
N SER A 467 -10.90 13.87 -11.47
CA SER A 467 -11.93 13.98 -10.42
C SER A 467 -11.82 12.92 -9.31
N LEU A 468 -11.18 11.77 -9.57
CA LEU A 468 -10.86 10.75 -8.56
C LEU A 468 -9.90 11.27 -7.48
N ASN A 469 -9.07 12.26 -7.81
CA ASN A 469 -8.08 12.88 -6.92
C ASN A 469 -8.26 14.41 -6.82
N GLY A 470 -9.50 14.89 -6.88
CA GLY A 470 -9.83 16.30 -6.63
C GLY A 470 -9.29 17.30 -7.66
N GLY A 471 -8.86 16.84 -8.84
CA GLY A 471 -8.26 17.66 -9.89
C GLY A 471 -6.75 17.48 -10.08
N ALA A 472 -6.08 16.68 -9.23
CA ALA A 472 -4.66 16.34 -9.41
C ALA A 472 -4.41 15.70 -10.79
N ALA A 473 -3.29 16.06 -11.43
CA ALA A 473 -2.88 15.46 -12.70
C ALA A 473 -2.06 14.19 -12.48
N TRP A 474 -2.01 13.33 -13.49
CA TRP A 474 -1.06 12.23 -13.55
C TRP A 474 0.24 12.67 -14.24
N PRO A 475 1.40 12.06 -13.92
CA PRO A 475 2.64 12.26 -14.67
C PRO A 475 2.44 12.00 -16.17
N VAL A 476 3.02 12.82 -17.04
CA VAL A 476 2.99 12.59 -18.50
C VAL A 476 4.17 11.73 -18.95
N PHE A 477 5.29 11.87 -18.25
CA PHE A 477 6.54 11.15 -18.51
C PHE A 477 6.90 10.27 -17.32
N ALA A 478 7.26 9.02 -17.60
CA ALA A 478 7.84 8.09 -16.64
C ALA A 478 8.82 7.17 -17.38
N GLY A 479 9.99 6.92 -16.79
CA GLY A 479 10.97 5.94 -17.29
C GLY A 479 10.68 4.53 -16.78
N PRO A 480 11.44 3.50 -17.19
CA PRO A 480 11.18 2.11 -16.82
C PRO A 480 11.16 1.84 -15.30
N ASP A 481 11.76 2.71 -14.48
CA ASP A 481 11.71 2.63 -13.01
C ASP A 481 10.30 2.85 -12.40
N MET A 482 9.28 3.14 -13.23
CA MET A 482 7.87 3.04 -12.83
C MET A 482 7.30 1.60 -12.87
N LEU A 483 8.00 0.63 -13.47
CA LEU A 483 7.57 -0.77 -13.48
C LEU A 483 7.50 -1.32 -12.03
N PRO A 484 6.51 -2.18 -11.71
CA PRO A 484 6.28 -2.58 -10.32
C PRO A 484 7.50 -3.24 -9.69
N VAL A 485 7.93 -2.75 -8.51
CA VAL A 485 8.87 -3.49 -7.67
C VAL A 485 8.15 -4.76 -7.19
N VAL A 486 8.72 -5.93 -7.49
CA VAL A 486 8.11 -7.24 -7.22
C VAL A 486 9.11 -8.24 -6.64
N LEU A 487 8.59 -9.26 -5.98
CA LEU A 487 9.32 -10.47 -5.61
C LEU A 487 9.55 -11.36 -6.86
N GLY A 488 10.81 -11.70 -7.13
CA GLY A 488 11.24 -12.56 -8.24
C GLY A 488 11.44 -14.04 -7.89
N GLY A 489 11.35 -14.39 -6.60
CA GLY A 489 11.38 -15.79 -6.15
C GLY A 489 10.08 -16.53 -6.49
N THR A 490 10.11 -17.87 -6.44
CA THR A 490 8.91 -18.70 -6.60
C THR A 490 8.01 -18.60 -5.36
N THR A 491 6.81 -18.02 -5.51
CA THR A 491 5.89 -17.78 -4.40
C THR A 491 4.41 -17.99 -4.74
N ASP A 492 3.65 -18.43 -3.74
CA ASP A 492 2.18 -18.49 -3.80
C ASP A 492 1.54 -17.13 -4.10
N LEU A 493 2.16 -16.02 -3.68
CA LEU A 493 1.68 -14.65 -3.95
C LEU A 493 1.64 -14.36 -5.45
N VAL A 494 2.74 -14.64 -6.16
CA VAL A 494 2.85 -14.41 -7.60
C VAL A 494 1.93 -15.38 -8.35
N HIS A 495 1.78 -16.61 -7.87
CA HIS A 495 0.81 -17.54 -8.45
C HIS A 495 -0.64 -17.06 -8.29
N GLN A 496 -1.06 -16.61 -7.11
CA GLN A 496 -2.42 -16.09 -6.91
C GLN A 496 -2.66 -14.80 -7.70
N LEU A 497 -1.70 -13.88 -7.75
CA LEU A 497 -1.76 -12.67 -8.57
C LEU A 497 -1.92 -12.99 -10.05
N THR A 498 -1.04 -13.82 -10.61
CA THR A 498 -1.08 -14.15 -12.04
C THR A 498 -2.26 -15.05 -12.40
N SER A 499 -2.79 -15.83 -11.45
CA SER A 499 -4.05 -16.57 -11.61
C SER A 499 -5.26 -15.64 -11.72
N TRP A 500 -5.33 -14.61 -10.86
CA TRP A 500 -6.36 -13.57 -10.98
C TRP A 500 -6.27 -12.86 -12.34
N ILE A 501 -5.07 -12.43 -12.74
CA ILE A 501 -4.85 -11.78 -14.04
C ILE A 501 -5.24 -12.70 -15.20
N ALA A 502 -4.88 -13.98 -15.18
CA ALA A 502 -5.25 -14.94 -16.23
C ALA A 502 -6.75 -15.26 -16.29
N SER A 503 -7.49 -15.03 -15.19
CA SER A 503 -8.92 -15.28 -15.08
C SER A 503 -9.82 -14.14 -15.58
N ASP A 504 -9.29 -12.92 -15.66
CA ASP A 504 -10.01 -11.78 -16.20
C ASP A 504 -10.09 -11.89 -17.74
N PRO A 505 -11.29 -11.86 -18.37
CA PRO A 505 -11.42 -12.07 -19.81
C PRO A 505 -10.69 -11.03 -20.66
N GLU A 506 -10.59 -9.78 -20.20
CA GLU A 506 -9.95 -8.68 -20.92
C GLU A 506 -8.43 -8.79 -20.87
N ALA A 507 -7.87 -9.17 -19.73
CA ALA A 507 -6.44 -9.45 -19.55
C ALA A 507 -6.01 -10.76 -20.23
N SER A 508 -6.85 -11.80 -20.18
CA SER A 508 -6.60 -13.09 -20.82
C SER A 508 -6.50 -12.98 -22.34
N GLN A 509 -7.35 -12.16 -22.97
CA GLN A 509 -7.27 -11.87 -24.41
C GLN A 509 -5.99 -11.09 -24.77
N PHE A 510 -5.61 -10.12 -23.94
CA PHE A 510 -4.36 -9.35 -24.10
C PHE A 510 -3.12 -10.25 -24.03
N LEU A 511 -3.04 -11.12 -23.01
CA LEU A 511 -1.95 -12.10 -22.85
C LEU A 511 -1.90 -13.16 -23.96
N GLN A 512 -2.99 -13.35 -24.70
CA GLN A 512 -3.05 -14.20 -25.90
C GLN A 512 -2.66 -13.45 -27.19
N GLY A 513 -2.29 -12.17 -27.12
CA GLY A 513 -1.85 -11.36 -28.25
C GLY A 513 -2.96 -10.60 -28.98
N SER A 514 -4.18 -10.55 -28.43
CA SER A 514 -5.20 -9.63 -28.93
C SER A 514 -4.87 -8.21 -28.45
N PRO A 515 -4.79 -7.20 -29.33
CA PRO A 515 -4.70 -5.81 -28.88
C PRO A 515 -5.91 -5.41 -28.03
N ASP A 516 -5.70 -4.47 -27.12
CA ASP A 516 -6.78 -3.85 -26.35
C ASP A 516 -7.65 -2.92 -27.23
N PRO A 517 -8.76 -2.35 -26.71
CA PRO A 517 -9.64 -1.46 -27.47
C PRO A 517 -9.00 -0.18 -28.04
N TRP A 518 -7.75 0.13 -27.65
CA TRP A 518 -6.98 1.30 -28.10
C TRP A 518 -5.78 0.92 -28.98
N GLY A 519 -5.53 -0.38 -29.18
CA GLY A 519 -4.48 -0.91 -30.04
C GLY A 519 -3.20 -1.34 -29.32
N MET A 520 -3.12 -1.23 -27.99
CA MET A 520 -1.96 -1.71 -27.24
C MET A 520 -1.95 -3.25 -27.22
N HIS A 521 -0.82 -3.85 -27.58
CA HIS A 521 -0.62 -5.31 -27.55
C HIS A 521 0.36 -5.73 -26.44
N VAL A 522 0.35 -7.00 -26.06
CA VAL A 522 1.37 -7.56 -25.17
C VAL A 522 2.73 -7.60 -25.88
N ASP A 523 3.80 -7.37 -25.13
CA ASP A 523 5.19 -7.59 -25.56
C ASP A 523 5.33 -8.98 -26.21
N THR A 524 5.84 -9.01 -27.44
CA THR A 524 5.93 -10.24 -28.24
C THR A 524 6.84 -11.33 -27.66
N PHE A 525 7.60 -11.08 -26.60
CA PHE A 525 8.34 -12.11 -25.85
C PHE A 525 7.49 -12.82 -24.80
N TYR A 526 6.45 -12.16 -24.27
CA TYR A 526 5.48 -12.76 -23.34
C TYR A 526 4.36 -13.54 -24.06
N LEU A 527 4.40 -13.63 -25.39
CA LEU A 527 3.51 -14.50 -26.17
C LEU A 527 3.91 -15.98 -26.10
N ARG A 528 2.91 -16.85 -26.10
CA ARG A 528 3.10 -18.29 -26.34
C ARG A 528 3.58 -18.54 -27.78
N PRO A 529 4.49 -19.49 -28.02
CA PRO A 529 5.08 -20.44 -27.07
C PRO A 529 6.37 -19.98 -26.40
N LYS A 530 6.86 -18.74 -26.63
CA LYS A 530 8.13 -18.25 -26.03
C LYS A 530 8.03 -18.24 -24.51
N PHE A 531 7.01 -17.57 -24.00
CA PHE A 531 6.63 -17.59 -22.58
C PHE A 531 5.54 -18.65 -22.36
N ALA A 532 5.58 -19.33 -21.22
CA ALA A 532 4.57 -20.33 -20.86
C ALA A 532 3.17 -19.71 -20.65
N GLY A 533 3.07 -18.40 -20.45
CA GLY A 533 1.85 -17.69 -20.10
C GLY A 533 1.50 -17.84 -18.61
N TYR A 534 0.61 -16.98 -18.11
CA TYR A 534 0.12 -17.05 -16.73
C TYR A 534 -0.87 -18.22 -16.53
N PRO A 535 -1.03 -18.73 -15.29
CA PRO A 535 -0.31 -18.33 -14.07
C PRO A 535 1.14 -18.85 -14.02
N VAL A 536 2.00 -18.10 -13.32
CA VAL A 536 3.39 -18.48 -13.02
C VAL A 536 3.69 -18.26 -11.54
N GLU A 537 4.70 -18.93 -10.99
CA GLU A 537 5.07 -18.78 -9.58
C GLU A 537 6.18 -17.76 -9.33
N ALA A 538 6.91 -17.34 -10.38
CA ALA A 538 7.97 -16.34 -10.31
C ALA A 538 7.81 -15.33 -11.47
N LEU A 539 8.17 -14.06 -11.22
CA LEU A 539 8.24 -13.02 -12.25
C LEU A 539 9.69 -12.85 -12.70
N GLN A 540 9.92 -12.88 -14.02
CA GLN A 540 11.25 -12.82 -14.65
C GLN A 540 11.15 -12.08 -16.00
N PRO A 541 12.12 -11.22 -16.37
CA PRO A 541 12.17 -10.61 -17.69
C PRO A 541 12.19 -11.66 -18.81
N GLN A 542 11.38 -11.47 -19.84
CA GLN A 542 11.34 -12.33 -21.04
C GLN A 542 11.87 -11.63 -22.29
N ASP A 543 11.84 -10.29 -22.33
CA ASP A 543 12.37 -9.49 -23.43
C ASP A 543 13.80 -9.02 -23.11
N PHE A 544 14.71 -9.34 -24.03
CA PHE A 544 16.14 -8.98 -24.01
C PHE A 544 16.52 -8.21 -25.29
N SER A 545 15.55 -7.62 -25.98
CA SER A 545 15.75 -6.79 -27.16
C SER A 545 16.06 -5.33 -26.81
N GLY A 546 16.32 -4.52 -27.84
CA GLY A 546 16.72 -3.13 -27.69
C GLY A 546 16.63 -2.38 -29.01
N ILE A 547 17.25 -1.20 -29.06
CA ILE A 547 17.11 -0.27 -30.17
C ILE A 547 17.93 -0.77 -31.39
N PRO A 548 17.31 -0.98 -32.57
CA PRO A 548 18.01 -1.50 -33.74
C PRO A 548 19.18 -0.62 -34.20
N GLY A 549 20.39 -1.18 -34.21
CA GLY A 549 21.61 -0.53 -34.73
C GLY A 549 22.43 0.25 -33.70
N GLU A 550 21.99 0.33 -32.44
CA GLU A 550 22.82 0.82 -31.33
C GLU A 550 23.89 -0.22 -30.93
N THR A 551 24.98 0.23 -30.30
CA THR A 551 26.10 -0.63 -29.88
C THR A 551 26.05 -0.98 -28.40
N GLY A 552 26.55 -2.18 -28.06
CA GLY A 552 26.63 -2.63 -26.67
C GLY A 552 25.26 -2.81 -26.03
N ASP A 553 25.14 -2.40 -24.78
CA ASP A 553 24.07 -2.82 -23.86
C ASP A 553 22.69 -2.26 -24.24
N LYS A 554 22.65 -1.17 -25.01
CA LYS A 554 21.42 -0.64 -25.64
C LYS A 554 20.78 -1.61 -26.63
N ALA A 555 21.53 -2.54 -27.22
CA ALA A 555 20.98 -3.58 -28.08
C ALA A 555 20.14 -4.61 -27.30
N VAL A 556 20.26 -4.63 -25.96
CA VAL A 556 19.48 -5.46 -25.03
C VAL A 556 18.72 -4.61 -23.99
N TRP A 557 18.42 -3.35 -24.32
CA TRP A 557 17.77 -2.35 -23.44
C TRP A 557 16.68 -2.93 -22.50
N LYS A 558 15.78 -3.76 -23.02
CA LYS A 558 14.63 -4.34 -22.29
C LYS A 558 15.05 -5.23 -21.12
N GLN A 559 16.26 -5.80 -21.15
CA GLN A 559 16.85 -6.56 -20.04
C GLN A 559 17.02 -5.70 -18.77
N TRP A 560 17.27 -4.40 -18.93
CA TRP A 560 17.64 -3.51 -17.83
C TRP A 560 16.45 -2.77 -17.22
N GLU A 561 15.29 -2.78 -17.87
CA GLU A 561 14.10 -2.04 -17.43
C GLU A 561 13.50 -2.57 -16.11
N TRP A 562 13.57 -3.87 -15.86
CA TRP A 562 12.87 -4.51 -14.74
C TRP A 562 13.70 -5.63 -14.12
N ASN A 563 13.95 -5.55 -12.80
CA ASN A 563 14.76 -6.53 -12.08
C ASN A 563 14.04 -6.99 -10.80
N PRO A 564 13.15 -8.02 -10.91
CA PRO A 564 12.48 -8.65 -9.77
C PRO A 564 13.42 -8.99 -8.61
N MET A 565 13.01 -8.61 -7.39
CA MET A 565 13.84 -8.68 -6.18
C MET A 565 13.83 -10.08 -5.56
N LEU A 566 15.00 -10.57 -5.15
CA LEU A 566 15.14 -11.91 -4.56
C LEU A 566 15.17 -11.91 -3.02
N GLY A 567 15.32 -10.76 -2.37
CA GLY A 567 15.39 -10.60 -0.91
C GLY A 567 14.03 -10.52 -0.20
N GLY A 568 12.96 -11.03 -0.80
CA GLY A 568 11.61 -11.02 -0.23
C GLY A 568 10.84 -9.70 -0.39
N LEU A 569 9.58 -9.72 0.01
CA LEU A 569 8.69 -8.56 0.14
C LEU A 569 9.31 -7.47 1.04
N GLY A 570 10.07 -7.87 2.08
CA GLY A 570 10.84 -6.92 2.89
C GLY A 570 11.82 -6.05 2.08
N GLN A 571 12.44 -6.61 1.03
CA GLN A 571 13.29 -5.85 0.11
C GLN A 571 12.45 -4.95 -0.81
N VAL A 572 11.32 -5.45 -1.30
CA VAL A 572 10.36 -4.68 -2.14
C VAL A 572 9.86 -3.44 -1.40
N GLY A 573 9.41 -3.59 -0.16
CA GLY A 573 8.96 -2.48 0.69
C GLY A 573 10.04 -1.46 0.96
N ARG A 574 11.27 -1.91 1.25
CA ARG A 574 12.45 -1.05 1.43
C ARG A 574 12.75 -0.20 0.18
N SER A 575 12.68 -0.80 -1.02
CA SER A 575 12.87 -0.11 -2.30
C SER A 575 11.85 1.03 -2.49
N VAL A 576 10.57 0.77 -2.21
CA VAL A 576 9.49 1.78 -2.29
C VAL A 576 9.70 2.91 -1.28
N LEU A 577 10.11 2.59 -0.05
CA LEU A 577 10.36 3.57 1.02
C LEU A 577 11.61 4.45 0.76
N GLN A 578 12.56 3.95 -0.02
CA GLN A 578 13.74 4.68 -0.50
C GLN A 578 13.51 5.38 -1.85
N PHE A 579 12.29 5.29 -2.40
CA PHE A 579 11.90 5.78 -3.73
C PHE A 579 12.77 5.28 -4.89
N GLN A 580 13.39 4.10 -4.77
CA GLN A 580 14.23 3.50 -5.81
C GLN A 580 13.57 2.24 -6.36
N GLY A 581 13.25 2.21 -7.66
CA GLY A 581 12.65 1.05 -8.30
C GLY A 581 13.67 -0.03 -8.66
N THR A 582 13.38 -0.79 -9.72
CA THR A 582 14.18 -1.95 -10.16
C THR A 582 14.90 -1.74 -11.50
N ALA A 583 14.79 -0.56 -12.11
CA ALA A 583 15.49 -0.32 -13.36
C ALA A 583 17.00 -0.17 -13.10
N LEU A 584 17.79 -0.75 -14.00
CA LEU A 584 19.22 -0.48 -14.12
C LEU A 584 19.42 0.50 -15.29
N ARG A 585 20.48 1.31 -15.21
CA ARG A 585 20.89 2.17 -16.33
C ARG A 585 21.28 1.31 -17.52
N THR A 586 20.81 1.68 -18.71
CA THR A 586 21.13 0.97 -19.96
C THR A 586 22.53 1.29 -20.49
N ASP A 587 23.24 2.24 -19.87
CA ASP A 587 24.68 2.45 -20.03
C ASP A 587 25.46 1.84 -18.86
N ALA A 588 26.48 1.04 -19.17
CA ALA A 588 27.38 0.45 -18.19
C ALA A 588 28.37 1.46 -17.59
N ASP A 589 28.81 1.22 -16.36
CA ASP A 589 29.92 1.96 -15.74
C ASP A 589 31.28 1.62 -16.38
N GLY A 590 32.34 2.30 -15.93
CA GLY A 590 33.71 2.07 -16.41
C GLY A 590 34.28 0.67 -16.12
N ASN A 591 33.54 -0.20 -15.43
CA ASN A 591 33.89 -1.58 -15.12
C ASN A 591 32.98 -2.59 -15.84
N GLY A 592 31.97 -2.14 -16.61
CA GLY A 592 30.98 -2.99 -17.28
C GLY A 592 29.73 -3.34 -16.45
N ASN A 593 29.47 -2.65 -15.34
CA ASN A 593 28.29 -2.88 -14.50
C ASN A 593 27.14 -1.91 -14.82
N HIS A 594 25.92 -2.44 -14.87
CA HIS A 594 24.71 -1.62 -14.94
C HIS A 594 24.25 -1.23 -13.54
N VAL A 595 24.49 0.03 -13.16
CA VAL A 595 24.10 0.57 -11.85
C VAL A 595 22.59 0.84 -11.80
N ARG A 596 21.98 0.77 -10.61
CA ARG A 596 20.56 1.12 -10.43
C ARG A 596 20.28 2.56 -10.85
N VAL A 597 19.07 2.78 -11.37
CA VAL A 597 18.51 4.13 -11.53
C VAL A 597 18.46 4.81 -10.15
N ALA A 598 18.71 6.12 -10.11
CA ALA A 598 18.71 6.90 -8.87
C ALA A 598 17.30 6.97 -8.25
N ALA A 599 17.22 7.15 -6.93
CA ALA A 599 15.95 7.32 -6.24
C ALA A 599 15.15 8.50 -6.80
N GLN A 600 13.85 8.30 -7.01
CA GLN A 600 12.94 9.27 -7.61
C GLN A 600 12.64 10.42 -6.63
N THR A 601 12.91 11.65 -7.05
CA THR A 601 12.74 12.83 -6.20
C THR A 601 11.28 13.08 -5.83
N ILE A 602 11.02 13.43 -4.57
CA ILE A 602 9.69 13.79 -4.08
C ILE A 602 9.11 14.93 -4.93
N GLY A 603 7.84 14.77 -5.33
CA GLY A 603 7.14 15.66 -6.26
C GLY A 603 7.24 15.22 -7.72
N GLN A 604 8.01 14.18 -8.02
CA GLN A 604 8.20 13.61 -9.36
C GLN A 604 8.19 12.07 -9.36
N ARG A 605 7.71 11.42 -8.28
CA ARG A 605 7.71 9.95 -8.17
C ARG A 605 6.60 9.34 -9.03
N THR A 606 6.86 8.14 -9.53
CA THR A 606 6.03 7.42 -10.50
C THR A 606 5.86 5.93 -10.17
N MET A 607 6.21 5.52 -8.95
CA MET A 607 6.48 4.12 -8.61
C MET A 607 5.23 3.28 -8.35
N PHE A 608 5.35 2.00 -8.65
CA PHE A 608 4.42 0.93 -8.29
C PHE A 608 5.18 -0.19 -7.58
N ALA A 609 4.50 -0.98 -6.75
CA ALA A 609 5.02 -2.26 -6.25
C ALA A 609 3.88 -3.22 -5.87
N ILE A 610 4.23 -4.47 -5.64
CA ILE A 610 3.31 -5.51 -5.15
C ILE A 610 3.82 -6.04 -3.81
N LEU A 611 2.97 -5.96 -2.79
CA LEU A 611 3.27 -6.34 -1.40
C LEU A 611 2.10 -7.14 -0.79
N ASP A 612 2.30 -7.70 0.40
CA ASP A 612 1.19 -8.04 1.27
C ASP A 612 0.59 -6.77 1.91
N ALA A 613 -0.71 -6.79 2.19
CA ALA A 613 -1.39 -5.66 2.80
C ALA A 613 -0.92 -5.37 4.24
N GLY A 614 -0.39 -6.35 4.96
CA GLY A 614 0.22 -6.16 6.28
C GLY A 614 1.41 -5.18 6.23
N GLN A 615 2.30 -5.35 5.24
CA GLN A 615 3.36 -4.39 4.96
C GLN A 615 2.83 -3.07 4.40
N ALA A 616 1.86 -3.09 3.47
CA ALA A 616 1.30 -1.86 2.90
C ALA A 616 0.67 -0.95 3.96
N LYS A 617 -0.15 -1.50 4.87
CA LYS A 617 -0.73 -0.77 6.01
C LYS A 617 0.36 -0.29 6.98
N ALA A 618 1.34 -1.14 7.32
CA ALA A 618 2.45 -0.76 8.20
C ALA A 618 3.26 0.42 7.65
N PHE A 619 3.49 0.45 6.35
CA PHE A 619 4.26 1.51 5.69
C PHE A 619 3.40 2.71 5.22
N ALA A 620 2.12 2.75 5.60
CA ALA A 620 1.16 3.80 5.24
C ALA A 620 1.12 4.12 3.72
N LEU A 621 1.38 3.10 2.90
CA LEU A 621 1.49 3.22 1.46
C LEU A 621 0.09 3.32 0.81
N PRO A 622 -0.10 4.18 -0.22
CA PRO A 622 -1.32 4.15 -1.02
C PRO A 622 -1.50 2.79 -1.70
N GLU A 623 -2.67 2.18 -1.53
CA GLU A 623 -3.05 0.91 -2.16
C GLU A 623 -4.08 1.17 -3.27
N ALA A 624 -3.88 0.60 -4.45
CA ALA A 624 -4.81 0.76 -5.57
C ALA A 624 -6.09 -0.05 -5.33
N ALA A 625 -7.24 0.55 -5.65
CA ALA A 625 -8.51 -0.15 -5.72
C ALA A 625 -8.53 -1.02 -6.99
N LEU A 626 -8.74 -2.33 -6.85
CA LEU A 626 -8.74 -3.27 -7.96
C LEU A 626 -10.16 -3.56 -8.44
N ARG A 627 -10.35 -3.64 -9.76
CA ARG A 627 -11.61 -4.09 -10.35
C ARG A 627 -11.86 -5.56 -10.00
N ASN A 628 -12.93 -5.85 -9.28
CA ASN A 628 -13.39 -7.21 -9.03
C ASN A 628 -14.29 -7.72 -10.19
N PRO A 629 -14.63 -9.01 -10.28
CA PRO A 629 -15.39 -9.56 -11.41
C PRO A 629 -16.78 -8.94 -11.57
N ALA A 630 -17.40 -8.54 -10.45
CA ALA A 630 -18.69 -7.85 -10.44
C ALA A 630 -18.60 -6.38 -10.93
N GLY A 631 -17.41 -5.89 -11.25
CA GLY A 631 -17.13 -4.58 -11.84
C GLY A 631 -16.81 -3.46 -10.85
N ALA A 632 -16.83 -3.72 -9.54
CA ALA A 632 -16.53 -2.74 -8.51
C ALA A 632 -15.01 -2.52 -8.38
N PHE A 633 -14.60 -1.27 -8.13
CA PHE A 633 -13.21 -0.96 -7.74
C PHE A 633 -13.09 -0.99 -6.22
N VAL A 634 -12.51 -2.07 -5.69
CA VAL A 634 -12.46 -2.38 -4.26
C VAL A 634 -11.03 -2.18 -3.74
N ALA A 635 -10.87 -1.49 -2.61
CA ALA A 635 -9.59 -1.31 -1.93
C ALA A 635 -9.34 -2.40 -0.86
N PRO A 636 -8.09 -2.67 -0.45
CA PRO A 636 -7.79 -3.64 0.61
C PRO A 636 -8.24 -3.13 1.98
N SER A 637 -9.12 -3.86 2.66
CA SER A 637 -9.67 -3.48 3.98
C SER A 637 -10.28 -4.69 4.70
N LEU A 638 -10.48 -4.60 6.02
CA LEU A 638 -11.16 -5.63 6.81
C LEU A 638 -12.54 -6.00 6.23
N ALA A 639 -13.33 -5.00 5.80
CA ALA A 639 -14.67 -5.22 5.26
C ALA A 639 -14.64 -5.93 3.89
N SER A 640 -13.72 -5.54 3.01
CA SER A 640 -13.60 -6.14 1.68
C SER A 640 -12.92 -7.51 1.68
N TYR A 641 -12.07 -7.80 2.69
CA TYR A 641 -11.63 -9.16 2.98
C TYR A 641 -12.75 -10.03 3.56
N GLN A 642 -13.58 -9.49 4.47
CA GLN A 642 -14.68 -10.24 5.08
C GLN A 642 -15.72 -10.63 4.02
N ALA A 643 -16.03 -9.71 3.10
CA ALA A 643 -16.88 -9.98 1.95
C ALA A 643 -16.28 -11.07 1.05
N ALA A 644 -15.02 -10.92 0.63
CA ALA A 644 -14.33 -11.90 -0.19
C ALA A 644 -14.25 -13.30 0.45
N VAL A 645 -13.99 -13.40 1.76
CA VAL A 645 -13.95 -14.69 2.50
C VAL A 645 -15.33 -15.33 2.64
N ALA A 646 -16.41 -14.55 2.71
CA ALA A 646 -17.77 -15.09 2.74
C ALA A 646 -18.14 -15.81 1.43
N ASP A 647 -17.54 -15.39 0.31
CA ASP A 647 -17.76 -15.97 -1.02
C ASP A 647 -16.81 -17.12 -1.37
N MET A 648 -15.77 -17.39 -0.57
CA MET A 648 -14.82 -18.47 -0.86
C MET A 648 -15.42 -19.85 -0.56
N PRO A 649 -15.61 -20.74 -1.56
CA PRO A 649 -15.96 -22.12 -1.29
C PRO A 649 -14.85 -22.82 -0.49
N VAL A 650 -15.24 -23.75 0.38
CA VAL A 650 -14.31 -24.74 0.94
C VAL A 650 -14.12 -25.84 -0.10
N ASP A 651 -12.89 -26.07 -0.54
CA ASP A 651 -12.53 -27.23 -1.35
C ASP A 651 -12.65 -28.49 -0.47
N PRO A 652 -13.54 -29.46 -0.81
CA PRO A 652 -13.73 -30.65 0.02
C PRO A 652 -12.53 -31.59 -0.01
N VAL A 653 -11.62 -31.50 -0.99
CA VAL A 653 -10.48 -32.42 -1.15
C VAL A 653 -9.37 -32.09 -0.17
N ASN A 654 -9.03 -30.82 0.03
CA ASN A 654 -7.96 -30.39 0.94
C ASN A 654 -8.45 -29.62 2.17
N GLY A 655 -9.67 -29.08 2.15
CA GLY A 655 -10.25 -28.30 3.24
C GLY A 655 -9.82 -26.82 3.27
N THR A 656 -9.17 -26.29 2.23
CA THR A 656 -8.84 -24.86 2.14
C THR A 656 -9.94 -24.05 1.45
N GLN A 657 -9.82 -22.73 1.54
CA GLN A 657 -10.67 -21.73 0.88
C GLN A 657 -9.82 -20.81 0.03
N HIS A 658 -10.25 -20.60 -1.22
CA HIS A 658 -9.66 -19.69 -2.20
C HIS A 658 -10.78 -18.97 -2.97
N LEU A 659 -10.49 -17.82 -3.58
CA LEU A 659 -11.46 -17.13 -4.44
C LEU A 659 -11.71 -17.93 -5.73
N PRO A 660 -12.97 -18.09 -6.17
CA PRO A 660 -13.30 -18.87 -7.36
C PRO A 660 -13.11 -18.04 -8.64
N TYR A 661 -11.84 -17.76 -8.96
CA TYR A 661 -11.44 -16.98 -10.14
C TYR A 661 -11.98 -17.60 -11.44
N GLY A 662 -12.51 -16.76 -12.34
CA GLY A 662 -13.06 -17.17 -13.64
C GLY A 662 -14.37 -17.99 -13.58
N ALA A 663 -14.96 -18.19 -12.40
CA ALA A 663 -16.19 -18.97 -12.23
C ALA A 663 -17.44 -18.08 -12.23
N ASP A 664 -18.05 -17.93 -13.41
CA ASP A 664 -19.33 -17.23 -13.60
C ASP A 664 -20.44 -17.76 -12.68
N GLY A 665 -21.31 -16.86 -12.23
CA GLY A 665 -22.47 -17.20 -11.42
C GLY A 665 -22.18 -17.55 -9.95
N THR A 666 -20.91 -17.59 -9.53
CA THR A 666 -20.53 -17.67 -8.11
C THR A 666 -20.94 -16.40 -7.34
N PRO A 667 -21.00 -16.45 -5.99
CA PRO A 667 -21.22 -15.24 -5.17
C PRO A 667 -20.17 -14.14 -5.43
N PHE A 668 -18.89 -14.53 -5.48
CA PHE A 668 -17.76 -13.63 -5.79
C PHE A 668 -17.86 -12.95 -7.16
N ALA A 669 -18.51 -13.59 -8.14
CA ALA A 669 -18.76 -12.99 -9.45
C ALA A 669 -19.81 -11.87 -9.42
N GLN A 670 -20.54 -11.70 -8.30
CA GLN A 670 -21.65 -10.76 -8.14
C GLN A 670 -21.43 -9.73 -7.03
N ASP A 671 -20.62 -10.04 -6.01
CA ASP A 671 -20.38 -9.13 -4.90
C ASP A 671 -19.55 -7.88 -5.31
N GLN A 672 -20.05 -6.71 -4.92
CA GLN A 672 -19.40 -5.42 -5.13
C GLN A 672 -18.43 -5.06 -3.99
N GLY A 673 -18.44 -5.81 -2.88
CA GLY A 673 -17.60 -5.58 -1.69
C GLY A 673 -16.29 -6.37 -1.65
N ALA A 674 -16.22 -7.53 -2.31
CA ALA A 674 -15.10 -8.46 -2.25
C ALA A 674 -13.83 -7.89 -2.91
N TYR A 675 -12.72 -7.84 -2.15
CA TYR A 675 -11.41 -7.50 -2.70
C TYR A 675 -10.84 -8.69 -3.49
N PRO A 676 -10.47 -8.52 -4.78
CA PRO A 676 -10.24 -9.65 -5.67
C PRO A 676 -8.91 -10.39 -5.44
N LEU A 677 -7.99 -9.85 -4.64
CA LEU A 677 -6.75 -10.52 -4.24
C LEU A 677 -6.71 -10.83 -2.74
N THR A 678 -7.84 -11.27 -2.18
CA THR A 678 -7.93 -11.72 -0.77
C THR A 678 -7.38 -13.14 -0.62
N THR A 679 -6.60 -13.38 0.44
CA THR A 679 -5.83 -14.61 0.65
C THR A 679 -6.01 -15.12 2.08
N VAL A 680 -6.56 -16.32 2.26
CA VAL A 680 -6.52 -17.03 3.54
C VAL A 680 -5.17 -17.73 3.67
N GLN A 681 -4.52 -17.59 4.81
CA GLN A 681 -3.21 -18.15 5.11
C GLN A 681 -3.33 -19.40 5.98
N TYR A 682 -2.60 -20.46 5.64
CA TYR A 682 -2.68 -21.74 6.33
C TYR A 682 -1.32 -22.23 6.82
N ALA A 683 -1.33 -22.96 7.92
CA ALA A 683 -0.27 -23.90 8.27
C ALA A 683 -0.66 -25.31 7.80
N MET A 684 0.17 -25.91 6.95
CA MET A 684 0.23 -27.36 6.73
C MET A 684 0.87 -27.98 7.97
N THR A 685 0.10 -28.77 8.71
CA THR A 685 0.50 -29.29 10.02
C THR A 685 0.39 -30.80 10.08
N PRO A 686 1.41 -31.52 10.59
CA PRO A 686 1.49 -32.96 10.45
C PRO A 686 0.72 -33.67 11.57
N THR A 687 -0.14 -34.60 11.17
CA THR A 687 -1.00 -35.40 12.06
C THR A 687 -0.39 -36.76 12.39
N SER A 688 0.82 -37.05 11.88
CA SER A 688 1.68 -38.11 12.40
C SER A 688 3.17 -37.79 12.23
N GLY A 689 3.99 -38.45 13.04
CA GLY A 689 5.46 -38.38 13.00
C GLY A 689 6.10 -37.33 13.90
N LEU A 690 5.34 -36.47 14.61
CA LEU A 690 5.90 -35.60 15.63
C LEU A 690 6.21 -36.36 16.93
N SER A 691 7.24 -35.92 17.65
CA SER A 691 7.42 -36.30 19.05
C SER A 691 6.33 -35.65 19.91
N ALA A 692 5.99 -36.25 21.06
CA ALA A 692 4.97 -35.71 21.97
C ALA A 692 5.27 -34.26 22.42
N ALA A 693 6.55 -33.87 22.50
CA ALA A 693 6.96 -32.50 22.78
C ALA A 693 6.62 -31.56 21.60
N LYS A 694 6.98 -31.92 20.36
CA LYS A 694 6.65 -31.13 19.16
C LYS A 694 5.15 -31.07 18.89
N ALA A 695 4.43 -32.17 19.03
CA ALA A 695 2.97 -32.22 18.90
C ALA A 695 2.29 -31.25 19.88
N LYS A 696 2.75 -31.23 21.14
CA LYS A 696 2.30 -30.26 22.15
C LYS A 696 2.69 -28.82 21.79
N ALA A 697 3.90 -28.58 21.28
CA ALA A 697 4.37 -27.26 20.89
C ALA A 697 3.55 -26.67 19.73
N VAL A 698 3.38 -27.41 18.62
CA VAL A 698 2.62 -26.97 17.45
C VAL A 698 1.14 -26.79 17.78
N SER A 699 0.51 -27.71 18.53
CA SER A 699 -0.89 -27.54 18.95
C SER A 699 -1.07 -26.37 19.94
N THR A 700 -0.09 -26.09 20.81
CA THR A 700 -0.12 -24.90 21.67
C THR A 700 0.01 -23.61 20.85
N PHE A 701 0.90 -23.59 19.84
CA PHE A 701 1.01 -22.48 18.88
C PHE A 701 -0.32 -22.23 18.17
N LEU A 702 -0.85 -23.23 17.46
CA LEU A 702 -2.11 -23.11 16.71
C LEU A 702 -3.26 -22.64 17.59
N LYS A 703 -3.39 -23.20 18.80
CA LYS A 703 -4.41 -22.75 19.77
C LYS A 703 -4.24 -21.27 20.10
N ARG A 704 -3.04 -20.82 20.51
CA ARG A 704 -2.82 -19.44 20.98
C ARG A 704 -2.97 -18.41 19.85
N VAL A 705 -2.44 -18.69 18.65
CA VAL A 705 -2.55 -17.74 17.52
C VAL A 705 -3.95 -17.65 16.94
N THR A 706 -4.80 -18.68 17.10
CA THR A 706 -6.19 -18.69 16.61
C THR A 706 -7.25 -18.39 17.68
N ASP A 707 -6.87 -18.17 18.94
CA ASP A 707 -7.83 -17.81 19.99
C ASP A 707 -8.27 -16.34 19.91
N GLN A 708 -9.56 -16.09 20.11
CA GLN A 708 -10.18 -14.76 20.06
C GLN A 708 -9.86 -13.90 21.29
N GLY A 709 -9.35 -14.50 22.37
CA GLY A 709 -8.80 -13.81 23.55
C GLY A 709 -7.27 -13.70 23.57
N GLU A 710 -6.57 -14.27 22.59
CA GLU A 710 -5.10 -14.12 22.41
C GLU A 710 -4.80 -13.64 20.98
N GLY A 711 -4.37 -14.54 20.08
CA GLY A 711 -3.74 -14.20 18.81
C GLY A 711 -4.60 -13.47 17.80
N GLN A 712 -5.92 -13.57 17.89
CA GLN A 712 -6.86 -12.93 16.95
C GLN A 712 -7.38 -11.57 17.44
N ILE A 713 -6.86 -11.04 18.56
CA ILE A 713 -7.11 -9.64 18.96
C ILE A 713 -6.32 -8.73 18.02
N TYR A 714 -7.00 -7.85 17.28
CA TYR A 714 -6.34 -6.85 16.42
C TYR A 714 -5.55 -5.82 17.23
N GLY A 715 -4.34 -5.48 16.79
CA GLY A 715 -3.58 -4.35 17.32
C GLY A 715 -2.08 -4.40 17.01
N LEU A 716 -1.29 -3.63 17.76
CA LEU A 716 0.17 -3.50 17.60
C LEU A 716 0.97 -4.12 18.76
N ASN A 717 0.30 -4.62 19.82
CA ASN A 717 1.01 -5.20 20.95
C ASN A 717 1.58 -6.58 20.57
N PRO A 718 2.70 -7.03 21.18
CA PRO A 718 3.15 -8.41 21.07
C PRO A 718 2.03 -9.42 21.33
N GLY A 719 1.92 -10.43 20.47
CA GLY A 719 0.88 -11.47 20.54
C GLY A 719 -0.44 -11.11 19.85
N GLN A 720 -0.64 -9.89 19.37
CA GLN A 720 -1.85 -9.48 18.64
C GLN A 720 -1.74 -9.71 17.12
N LEU A 721 -2.89 -9.66 16.44
CA LEU A 721 -3.00 -9.70 14.98
C LEU A 721 -2.73 -8.31 14.38
N ALA A 722 -1.75 -8.23 13.50
CA ALA A 722 -1.29 -6.99 12.86
C ALA A 722 -2.38 -6.31 11.99
N PRO A 723 -2.33 -4.97 11.81
CA PRO A 723 -3.07 -4.28 10.77
C PRO A 723 -2.77 -4.85 9.38
N GLY A 724 -3.77 -4.80 8.47
CA GLY A 724 -3.69 -5.42 7.14
C GLY A 724 -4.06 -6.91 7.11
N PHE A 725 -4.37 -7.50 8.27
CA PHE A 725 -4.91 -8.86 8.38
C PHE A 725 -6.35 -8.84 8.89
N LEU A 726 -7.17 -9.79 8.41
CA LEU A 726 -8.50 -10.13 8.93
C LEU A 726 -8.38 -11.41 9.77
N GLY A 727 -8.99 -11.42 10.95
CA GLY A 727 -9.05 -12.58 11.84
C GLY A 727 -10.07 -13.63 11.40
N LEU A 728 -9.92 -14.85 11.91
CA LEU A 728 -10.66 -16.03 11.47
C LEU A 728 -12.19 -15.89 11.64
N THR A 729 -12.91 -16.26 10.59
CA THR A 729 -14.37 -16.47 10.65
C THR A 729 -14.73 -17.64 11.59
N PRO A 730 -15.98 -17.74 12.07
CA PRO A 730 -16.41 -18.85 12.92
C PRO A 730 -16.17 -20.25 12.31
N ALA A 731 -16.26 -20.39 10.98
CA ALA A 731 -15.98 -21.64 10.28
C ALA A 731 -14.47 -21.97 10.27
N GLN A 732 -13.63 -21.00 9.92
CA GLN A 732 -12.16 -21.16 9.95
C GLN A 732 -11.65 -21.41 11.38
N LEU A 733 -12.26 -20.78 12.39
CA LEU A 733 -11.94 -21.05 13.79
C LEU A 733 -12.31 -22.49 14.22
N ALA A 734 -13.39 -23.05 13.67
CA ALA A 734 -13.72 -24.46 13.89
C ALA A 734 -12.71 -25.39 13.20
N GLN A 735 -12.30 -25.08 11.97
CA GLN A 735 -11.25 -25.81 11.24
C GLN A 735 -9.90 -25.76 11.97
N ALA A 736 -9.46 -24.58 12.42
CA ALA A 736 -8.23 -24.42 13.18
C ALA A 736 -8.24 -25.24 14.48
N LYS A 737 -9.39 -25.30 15.18
CA LYS A 737 -9.58 -26.12 16.38
C LYS A 737 -9.54 -27.63 16.07
N ALA A 738 -10.14 -28.07 14.96
CA ALA A 738 -10.05 -29.46 14.51
C ALA A 738 -8.61 -29.85 14.14
N ALA A 739 -7.92 -29.03 13.34
CA ALA A 739 -6.52 -29.25 12.99
C ALA A 739 -5.61 -29.27 14.23
N THR A 740 -5.82 -28.36 15.18
CA THR A 740 -5.12 -28.34 16.48
C THR A 740 -5.33 -29.65 17.25
N ALA A 741 -6.52 -30.24 17.21
CA ALA A 741 -6.80 -31.51 17.85
C ALA A 741 -6.04 -32.67 17.18
N HIS A 742 -6.09 -32.79 15.84
CA HIS A 742 -5.37 -33.83 15.09
C HIS A 742 -3.84 -33.75 15.27
N VAL A 743 -3.28 -32.54 15.36
CA VAL A 743 -1.87 -32.34 15.69
C VAL A 743 -1.55 -32.77 17.12
N ALA A 744 -2.45 -32.52 18.09
CA ALA A 744 -2.26 -32.92 19.49
C ALA A 744 -2.41 -34.43 19.73
N THR A 745 -3.30 -35.10 19.00
CA THR A 745 -3.53 -36.56 19.07
C THR A 745 -2.50 -37.37 18.29
N GLN A 746 -1.94 -36.80 17.21
CA GLN A 746 -1.16 -37.52 16.19
C GLN A 746 -1.93 -38.74 15.63
N ASP A 747 -3.21 -38.53 15.31
CA ASP A 747 -4.15 -39.58 14.88
C ASP A 747 -4.07 -39.98 13.39
N GLY A 748 -3.22 -39.33 12.60
CA GLY A 748 -3.04 -39.62 11.19
C GLY A 748 -4.14 -39.08 10.26
N ALA A 749 -4.94 -38.10 10.68
CA ALA A 749 -5.93 -37.45 9.81
C ALA A 749 -5.30 -36.83 8.54
N LEU A 750 -6.09 -36.79 7.46
CA LEU A 750 -5.68 -36.36 6.12
C LEU A 750 -6.35 -35.01 5.76
N PRO A 751 -5.85 -34.27 4.75
CA PRO A 751 -6.46 -33.01 4.37
C PRO A 751 -7.84 -33.24 3.74
N GLY A 752 -8.77 -32.32 3.99
CA GLY A 752 -10.15 -32.34 3.49
C GLY A 752 -10.86 -33.69 3.67
N ASN A 753 -11.15 -34.36 2.55
CA ASN A 753 -11.79 -35.67 2.49
C ASN A 753 -10.88 -36.75 1.88
N GLN A 754 -9.58 -36.51 1.74
CA GLN A 754 -8.66 -37.49 1.18
C GLN A 754 -8.68 -38.79 1.98
N THR A 755 -8.69 -39.92 1.27
CA THR A 755 -8.49 -41.25 1.84
C THR A 755 -7.01 -41.63 1.80
N ALA A 756 -6.55 -42.45 2.75
CA ALA A 756 -5.17 -42.92 2.76
C ALA A 756 -4.83 -43.65 1.45
N PRO A 757 -3.64 -43.44 0.87
CA PRO A 757 -3.14 -44.28 -0.23
C PRO A 757 -3.25 -45.76 0.14
N PRO A 758 -3.64 -46.66 -0.79
CA PRO A 758 -3.65 -48.09 -0.53
C PRO A 758 -2.26 -48.53 -0.05
N ALA A 759 -2.19 -49.14 1.13
CA ALA A 759 -0.93 -49.58 1.69
C ALA A 759 -0.23 -50.55 0.72
N GLU A 760 0.99 -50.22 0.28
CA GLU A 760 1.75 -51.09 -0.60
C GLU A 760 1.89 -52.47 0.03
N GLY A 761 1.53 -53.49 -0.74
CA GLY A 761 1.12 -54.78 -0.17
C GLY A 761 2.22 -55.44 0.65
N ALA A 762 1.92 -55.72 1.93
CA ALA A 762 2.75 -56.57 2.77
C ALA A 762 2.93 -57.94 2.07
N GLY A 763 4.12 -58.17 1.53
CA GLY A 763 4.39 -59.28 0.61
C GLY A 763 4.14 -60.65 1.25
N THR A 764 3.05 -61.31 0.85
CA THR A 764 2.76 -62.69 1.27
C THR A 764 3.73 -63.66 0.59
N GLY A 765 4.78 -64.03 1.31
CA GLY A 765 5.73 -65.05 0.87
C GLY A 765 5.05 -66.41 0.68
N GLY A 766 5.19 -66.99 -0.51
CA GLY A 766 4.65 -68.31 -0.85
C GLY A 766 5.51 -69.00 -1.91
N SER A 767 6.34 -69.96 -1.49
CA SER A 767 7.24 -70.70 -2.37
C SER A 767 6.60 -71.98 -2.91
N SER A 768 6.62 -72.21 -4.24
CA SER A 768 6.90 -73.55 -4.80
C SER A 768 7.08 -73.59 -6.34
N SER A 769 8.30 -73.91 -6.77
CA SER A 769 8.65 -74.91 -7.81
C SER A 769 8.12 -74.86 -9.27
N SER A 770 9.11 -74.98 -10.19
CA SER A 770 9.21 -75.93 -11.32
C SER A 770 8.97 -75.46 -12.77
N GLY A 771 9.85 -75.93 -13.67
CA GLY A 771 9.74 -75.84 -15.14
C GLY A 771 10.17 -74.50 -15.78
N GLY A 772 10.94 -74.42 -16.87
CA GLY A 772 11.79 -75.45 -17.51
C GLY A 772 11.78 -75.43 -19.05
N GLY A 773 12.88 -74.96 -19.67
CA GLY A 773 13.25 -75.29 -21.06
C GLY A 773 13.27 -74.15 -22.10
N GLY A 774 14.32 -74.16 -22.94
CA GLY A 774 14.28 -73.70 -24.34
C GLY A 774 14.40 -72.20 -24.65
N GLY A 775 15.56 -71.79 -25.18
CA GLY A 775 15.66 -70.68 -26.15
C GLY A 775 15.65 -71.23 -27.60
N PRO A 776 16.18 -70.51 -28.63
CA PRO A 776 16.84 -69.20 -28.55
C PRO A 776 16.51 -68.18 -29.69
N ALA A 777 17.07 -66.97 -29.55
CA ALA A 777 17.66 -66.08 -30.57
C ALA A 777 17.00 -65.84 -31.96
N ALA A 778 16.61 -64.58 -32.21
CA ALA A 778 17.02 -63.67 -33.32
C ALA A 778 16.05 -62.48 -33.40
N GLY A 779 16.41 -61.21 -33.68
CA GLY A 779 17.68 -60.50 -33.89
C GLY A 779 17.32 -59.02 -34.22
N GLY A 780 18.21 -58.02 -34.22
CA GLY A 780 19.66 -58.04 -34.02
C GLY A 780 20.38 -56.86 -34.70
N ALA A 781 20.06 -55.61 -34.34
CA ALA A 781 20.82 -54.38 -34.65
C ALA A 781 20.25 -53.22 -33.79
N GLY A 782 21.00 -52.23 -33.28
CA GLY A 782 22.44 -51.94 -33.39
C GLY A 782 22.66 -50.46 -33.74
N GLY A 783 23.30 -49.62 -32.91
CA GLY A 783 23.81 -49.86 -31.56
C GLY A 783 24.39 -48.58 -30.93
N ASP A 784 25.07 -48.73 -29.78
CA ASP A 784 26.35 -48.15 -29.33
C ASP A 784 26.76 -46.68 -29.64
N VAL A 785 27.56 -45.97 -28.83
CA VAL A 785 28.02 -46.01 -27.41
C VAL A 785 28.66 -44.63 -27.16
N GLY A 786 28.66 -44.08 -25.92
CA GLY A 786 29.32 -42.79 -25.68
C GLY A 786 29.41 -42.32 -24.21
N SER A 787 30.07 -43.09 -23.34
CA SER A 787 30.29 -42.72 -21.92
C SER A 787 31.70 -42.16 -21.66
N GLY A 788 31.83 -41.21 -20.72
CA GLY A 788 33.12 -40.73 -20.22
C GLY A 788 32.99 -39.88 -18.95
N GLY A 789 33.52 -40.38 -17.82
CA GLY A 789 33.75 -39.60 -16.59
C GLY A 789 35.16 -38.97 -16.55
N THR A 790 35.75 -38.60 -15.41
CA THR A 790 35.35 -38.89 -14.01
C THR A 790 36.11 -37.97 -13.03
N ALA A 791 35.58 -37.79 -11.80
CA ALA A 791 36.29 -37.36 -10.58
C ALA A 791 36.88 -35.91 -10.52
N GLY A 792 37.09 -35.33 -9.33
CA GLY A 792 36.68 -35.74 -7.98
C GLY A 792 37.52 -35.11 -6.86
N GLY A 793 36.94 -34.90 -5.68
CA GLY A 793 37.65 -34.38 -4.50
C GLY A 793 36.75 -34.31 -3.27
N THR A 794 37.23 -34.76 -2.12
CA THR A 794 36.48 -34.77 -0.84
C THR A 794 37.33 -34.19 0.29
N GLY A 795 36.68 -33.57 1.26
CA GLY A 795 37.28 -33.10 2.51
C GLY A 795 36.20 -33.00 3.59
N SER A 796 36.50 -33.45 4.82
CA SER A 796 35.50 -33.53 5.89
C SER A 796 36.13 -33.26 7.26
N SER A 797 35.52 -32.33 8.00
CA SER A 797 35.77 -32.09 9.43
C SER A 797 34.59 -31.31 10.00
N GLY A 798 33.92 -31.82 11.04
CA GLY A 798 32.75 -31.18 11.66
C GLY A 798 33.10 -30.17 12.76
N GLY A 799 32.18 -29.25 13.06
CA GLY A 799 32.31 -28.25 14.12
C GLY A 799 30.96 -27.61 14.47
N THR A 800 30.46 -27.90 15.66
CA THR A 800 29.18 -27.50 16.24
C THR A 800 28.84 -26.00 16.23
N GLY A 801 27.61 -25.67 15.83
CA GLY A 801 26.69 -24.77 16.57
C GLY A 801 26.94 -23.26 16.56
N GLY A 802 25.97 -22.49 16.04
CA GLY A 802 25.97 -21.03 16.12
C GLY A 802 24.96 -20.34 15.20
N THR A 803 23.65 -20.51 15.45
CA THR A 803 22.62 -19.72 14.75
C THR A 803 22.59 -18.28 15.27
N SER A 804 22.81 -17.32 14.39
CA SER A 804 22.58 -15.88 14.61
C SER A 804 21.75 -15.33 13.45
N GLY A 805 20.93 -14.31 13.71
CA GLY A 805 19.82 -13.90 12.84
C GLY A 805 20.21 -13.29 11.49
N ASP A 806 19.28 -13.39 10.54
CA ASP A 806 19.41 -12.90 9.16
C ASP A 806 19.75 -11.40 9.12
N THR A 807 21.01 -11.11 8.79
CA THR A 807 21.57 -9.75 8.78
C THR A 807 21.77 -9.31 7.34
N PHE A 808 20.84 -8.52 6.79
CA PHE A 808 20.99 -7.90 5.46
C PHE A 808 21.92 -6.67 5.50
N GLY A 809 23.18 -6.90 5.84
CA GLY A 809 24.26 -5.93 5.66
C GLY A 809 24.96 -6.15 4.32
N ALA A 810 25.07 -5.10 3.50
CA ALA A 810 25.69 -5.17 2.17
C ALA A 810 26.94 -4.27 2.07
N GLY A 811 28.12 -4.89 2.15
CA GLY A 811 29.44 -4.24 2.05
C GLY A 811 30.51 -5.08 2.76
N THR A 812 31.80 -5.06 2.42
CA THR A 812 32.58 -4.36 1.36
C THR A 812 33.69 -5.34 0.87
N SER A 813 34.82 -5.03 0.20
CA SER A 813 35.50 -3.81 -0.31
C SER A 813 36.67 -4.25 -1.22
N GLY A 814 36.96 -3.53 -2.31
CA GLY A 814 38.24 -3.66 -3.05
C GLY A 814 38.21 -2.98 -4.43
N GLY A 815 39.25 -2.26 -4.89
CA GLY A 815 40.49 -1.93 -4.19
C GLY A 815 41.47 -1.08 -5.02
N ALA A 816 41.23 0.24 -5.08
CA ALA A 816 42.13 1.35 -5.41
C ALA A 816 43.26 1.21 -6.46
N ALA A 817 43.23 2.11 -7.46
CA ALA A 817 44.43 2.71 -8.06
C ALA A 817 44.16 4.20 -8.37
N ALA A 818 45.14 5.08 -8.19
CA ALA A 818 44.95 6.53 -8.27
C ALA A 818 45.77 7.19 -9.40
N ALA A 819 45.21 8.22 -10.03
CA ALA A 819 45.90 9.18 -10.89
C ALA A 819 45.26 10.57 -10.74
N ALA A 820 46.04 11.64 -10.84
CA ALA A 820 45.61 13.01 -10.57
C ALA A 820 45.47 13.85 -11.85
N GLY A 821 44.63 14.90 -11.84
CA GLY A 821 44.63 15.91 -12.92
C GLY A 821 43.51 16.95 -12.89
N THR A 822 43.89 18.21 -12.63
CA THR A 822 43.30 19.47 -13.16
C THR A 822 41.80 19.76 -13.07
N ALA A 823 41.45 20.87 -12.42
CA ALA A 823 40.19 21.60 -12.59
C ALA A 823 40.15 22.42 -13.90
N PRO A 824 38.97 22.91 -14.31
CA PRO A 824 38.92 24.26 -14.88
C PRO A 824 37.73 25.15 -14.42
N ALA A 825 38.07 26.41 -14.15
CA ALA A 825 37.38 27.68 -14.45
C ALA A 825 35.82 27.80 -14.44
N ALA A 826 35.35 28.89 -13.80
CA ALA A 826 33.97 29.36 -13.84
C ALA A 826 33.62 30.15 -15.14
N ALA A 827 32.32 30.29 -15.41
CA ALA A 827 31.76 31.21 -16.40
C ALA A 827 30.59 32.02 -15.78
N LYS A 828 30.41 33.28 -16.20
CA LYS A 828 29.35 34.20 -15.71
C LYS A 828 28.17 34.34 -16.70
N PRO A 829 26.99 34.82 -16.27
CA PRO A 829 25.69 34.53 -16.92
C PRO A 829 25.33 35.44 -18.11
N GLY A 830 24.31 35.02 -18.87
CA GLY A 830 23.75 35.75 -20.00
C GLY A 830 22.25 36.07 -19.86
N ALA A 831 21.95 37.37 -19.74
CA ALA A 831 20.73 38.12 -20.11
C ALA A 831 19.31 37.47 -20.05
N SER A 832 18.44 38.11 -19.27
CA SER A 832 16.97 38.02 -19.39
C SER A 832 16.44 38.69 -20.67
N PRO A 833 15.13 38.51 -20.99
CA PRO A 833 14.33 39.68 -21.33
C PRO A 833 12.93 39.74 -20.67
N SER A 834 12.66 40.87 -20.01
CA SER A 834 11.42 41.66 -19.86
C SER A 834 10.01 41.02 -19.73
N ALA A 835 9.21 41.61 -18.85
CA ALA A 835 7.84 41.20 -18.50
C ALA A 835 6.71 41.96 -19.21
N SER A 836 5.53 41.33 -19.34
CA SER A 836 4.18 41.90 -19.48
C SER A 836 3.14 40.75 -19.52
N ALA A 837 1.92 40.82 -18.97
CA ALA A 837 1.30 41.84 -18.12
C ALA A 837 0.20 41.20 -17.23
N SER A 838 -0.37 41.98 -16.31
CA SER A 838 -1.35 41.60 -15.28
C SER A 838 -2.67 41.01 -15.79
N GLY A 839 -3.25 40.05 -15.06
CA GLY A 839 -4.62 39.57 -15.32
C GLY A 839 -5.28 38.76 -14.19
N GLY A 840 -5.95 39.46 -13.25
CA GLY A 840 -7.07 38.95 -12.43
C GLY A 840 -6.77 37.83 -11.42
N ALA A 841 -6.82 38.16 -10.12
CA ALA A 841 -6.91 37.15 -9.07
C ALA A 841 -8.26 36.41 -9.11
N LEU A 842 -8.25 35.11 -8.81
CA LEU A 842 -9.43 34.28 -8.57
C LEU A 842 -9.23 33.53 -7.25
N ASP A 843 -10.21 33.59 -6.35
CA ASP A 843 -10.09 33.07 -4.99
C ASP A 843 -9.97 31.54 -4.96
N ALA A 844 -8.75 31.04 -4.72
CA ALA A 844 -8.49 29.63 -4.50
C ALA A 844 -8.93 29.22 -3.09
N ALA A 845 -10.11 28.61 -2.97
CA ALA A 845 -10.59 28.07 -1.70
C ALA A 845 -9.62 26.99 -1.16
N PRO A 846 -9.30 26.98 0.15
CA PRO A 846 -8.26 26.10 0.69
C PRO A 846 -8.65 24.62 0.59
N VAL A 847 -7.92 23.88 -0.24
CA VAL A 847 -8.06 22.43 -0.40
C VAL A 847 -7.49 21.74 0.85
N ALA A 848 -8.37 21.43 1.79
CA ALA A 848 -8.03 20.82 3.07
C ALA A 848 -7.11 19.60 2.87
N ALA A 849 -5.95 19.61 3.54
CA ALA A 849 -4.98 18.53 3.46
C ALA A 849 -5.62 17.21 3.93
N GLY A 850 -5.68 16.23 3.03
CA GLY A 850 -6.26 14.92 3.30
C GLY A 850 -5.46 14.21 4.39
N ARG A 851 -6.00 14.18 5.61
CA ARG A 851 -5.50 13.30 6.68
C ARG A 851 -5.45 11.86 6.15
N PRO A 852 -4.34 11.12 6.27
CA PRO A 852 -4.39 9.70 6.00
C PRO A 852 -5.42 9.09 6.95
N ALA A 853 -6.37 8.35 6.40
CA ALA A 853 -7.33 7.63 7.22
C ALA A 853 -6.57 6.50 7.94
N PRO A 854 -6.56 6.45 9.29
CA PRO A 854 -6.40 5.15 9.94
C PRO A 854 -7.55 4.26 9.47
N ASP A 855 -7.37 2.94 9.50
CA ASP A 855 -8.48 2.01 9.25
C ASP A 855 -9.58 2.26 10.31
N ARG A 856 -10.62 3.00 9.90
CA ARG A 856 -11.64 3.56 10.80
C ARG A 856 -12.98 2.88 10.54
N ALA A 857 -13.17 1.74 11.20
CA ALA A 857 -14.48 1.25 11.62
C ALA A 857 -15.14 2.16 12.70
N GLY A 858 -14.81 3.46 12.71
CA GLY A 858 -15.28 4.47 13.67
C GLY A 858 -16.76 4.87 13.50
N THR A 859 -17.54 4.11 12.75
CA THR A 859 -18.98 4.32 12.54
C THR A 859 -19.79 4.18 13.84
N ALA A 860 -19.40 3.23 14.70
CA ALA A 860 -20.04 3.01 15.99
C ALA A 860 -20.00 4.22 16.95
N ARG A 861 -18.99 5.11 16.82
CA ARG A 861 -18.78 6.25 17.74
C ARG A 861 -19.36 7.58 17.27
N LEU A 862 -19.81 7.71 16.02
CA LEU A 862 -20.53 8.90 15.55
C LEU A 862 -22.02 8.65 15.32
N LEU A 863 -22.40 7.48 14.79
CA LEU A 863 -23.82 7.20 14.51
C LEU A 863 -24.65 7.10 15.80
N LEU A 864 -24.16 6.45 16.86
CA LEU A 864 -24.94 6.29 18.09
C LEU A 864 -25.14 7.64 18.84
N PRO A 865 -24.10 8.49 19.05
CA PRO A 865 -24.32 9.81 19.63
C PRO A 865 -25.17 10.73 18.76
N VAL A 866 -24.95 10.77 17.43
CA VAL A 866 -25.74 11.64 16.54
C VAL A 866 -27.20 11.19 16.45
N ALA A 867 -27.48 9.88 16.40
CA ALA A 867 -28.84 9.35 16.43
C ALA A 867 -29.54 9.59 17.78
N LEU A 868 -28.84 9.43 18.90
CA LEU A 868 -29.39 9.73 20.23
C LEU A 868 -29.65 11.24 20.41
N ILE A 869 -28.72 12.10 19.98
CA ILE A 869 -28.86 13.56 20.06
C ILE A 869 -29.99 14.03 19.13
N ALA A 870 -30.03 13.59 17.87
CA ALA A 870 -31.12 13.93 16.95
C ALA A 870 -32.48 13.41 17.46
N GLY A 871 -32.51 12.20 18.03
CA GLY A 871 -33.69 11.62 18.68
C GLY A 871 -34.19 12.47 19.84
N LEU A 872 -33.31 12.83 20.79
CA LEU A 872 -33.65 13.69 21.93
C LEU A 872 -34.07 15.10 21.50
N VAL A 873 -33.36 15.71 20.54
CA VAL A 873 -33.67 17.05 20.01
C VAL A 873 -35.02 17.08 19.29
N LEU A 874 -35.39 16.03 18.55
CA LEU A 874 -36.72 15.96 17.91
C LEU A 874 -37.84 15.66 18.92
N LEU A 875 -37.61 14.72 19.85
CA LEU A 875 -38.64 14.24 20.79
C LEU A 875 -38.91 15.25 21.92
N VAL A 876 -37.90 15.98 22.39
CA VAL A 876 -38.03 17.05 23.39
C VAL A 876 -38.20 18.42 22.74
N GLY A 877 -37.37 18.76 21.75
CA GLY A 877 -37.32 20.10 21.15
C GLY A 877 -38.56 20.44 20.33
N GLY A 878 -39.16 19.49 19.60
CA GLY A 878 -40.37 19.73 18.81
C GLY A 878 -41.54 20.28 19.64
N PRO A 879 -41.96 19.59 20.72
CA PRO A 879 -42.98 20.11 21.63
C PRO A 879 -42.53 21.32 22.44
N ALA A 880 -41.28 21.32 22.95
CA ALA A 880 -40.80 22.37 23.85
C ALA A 880 -40.59 23.72 23.15
N ALA A 881 -40.05 23.76 21.93
CA ALA A 881 -39.82 25.00 21.20
C ALA A 881 -41.14 25.73 20.88
N LEU A 882 -42.21 24.99 20.56
CA LEU A 882 -43.54 25.57 20.33
C LEU A 882 -44.09 26.25 21.60
N VAL A 883 -43.91 25.62 22.77
CA VAL A 883 -44.43 26.11 24.07
C VAL A 883 -43.55 27.20 24.70
N LEU A 884 -42.23 27.07 24.63
CA LEU A 884 -41.28 28.00 25.23
C LEU A 884 -41.00 29.23 24.35
N GLY A 885 -41.05 29.09 23.02
CA GLY A 885 -40.82 30.20 22.08
C GLY A 885 -41.96 31.22 21.99
N GLY A 886 -42.85 31.28 22.99
CA GLY A 886 -43.99 32.20 23.04
C GLY A 886 -45.02 32.05 21.92
N THR A 887 -44.93 30.98 21.11
CA THR A 887 -45.65 30.92 19.83
C THR A 887 -47.16 30.78 20.03
N PRO A 888 -47.99 31.30 19.10
CA PRO A 888 -49.44 31.07 19.12
C PRO A 888 -49.83 29.58 19.11
N ALA A 889 -48.96 28.68 18.63
CA ALA A 889 -49.20 27.23 18.66
C ALA A 889 -49.03 26.63 20.06
N GLY A 890 -47.95 26.99 20.78
CA GLY A 890 -47.71 26.55 22.15
C GLY A 890 -48.81 26.97 23.11
N GLY A 891 -49.22 28.24 23.04
CA GLY A 891 -50.35 28.76 23.81
C GLY A 891 -51.65 28.00 23.53
N ARG A 892 -51.92 27.64 22.28
CA ARG A 892 -53.10 26.85 21.89
C ARG A 892 -53.07 25.41 22.42
N ILE A 893 -51.90 24.77 22.52
CA ILE A 893 -51.78 23.42 23.09
C ILE A 893 -52.11 23.46 24.60
N VAL A 894 -51.45 24.34 25.37
CA VAL A 894 -51.62 24.41 26.83
C VAL A 894 -53.01 24.91 27.22
N ALA A 895 -53.58 25.87 26.48
CA ALA A 895 -54.93 26.37 26.72
C ALA A 895 -56.02 25.42 26.21
N GLY A 896 -55.84 24.77 25.06
CA GLY A 896 -56.81 23.86 24.46
C GLY A 896 -57.05 22.60 25.28
N VAL A 897 -55.98 21.99 25.80
CA VAL A 897 -56.06 20.82 26.71
C VAL A 897 -56.80 21.17 28.02
N ARG A 898 -56.71 22.43 28.49
CA ARG A 898 -57.37 22.91 29.71
C ARG A 898 -58.80 23.44 29.50
N SER A 899 -59.16 23.90 28.29
CA SER A 899 -60.49 24.44 28.01
C SER A 899 -61.48 23.38 27.53
N GLY A 900 -61.05 22.49 26.62
CA GLY A 900 -61.90 21.44 26.02
C GLY A 900 -62.38 20.36 26.99
N TRP A 901 -61.84 20.32 28.21
CA TRP A 901 -62.13 19.28 29.21
C TRP A 901 -63.16 19.68 30.28
N ALA A 902 -63.55 20.95 30.39
CA ALA A 902 -64.17 21.46 31.61
C ALA A 902 -65.46 22.27 31.48
N ARG A 903 -65.76 22.89 30.33
CA ARG A 903 -66.77 23.97 30.24
C ARG A 903 -67.61 23.92 28.95
N LEU A 904 -68.83 24.49 29.01
CA LEU A 904 -69.71 24.80 27.87
C LEU A 904 -70.06 23.57 26.99
N ARG A 905 -70.79 22.55 27.45
CA ARG A 905 -72.07 22.60 28.19
C ARG A 905 -73.08 23.61 27.62
N GLY A 906 -73.98 23.15 26.75
CA GLY A 906 -75.32 23.74 26.60
C GLY A 906 -75.70 24.36 25.24
N THR A 907 -76.52 23.60 24.49
CA THR A 907 -77.67 24.07 23.66
C THR A 907 -77.47 25.00 22.45
N ARG A 908 -78.42 24.90 21.50
CA ARG A 908 -78.51 25.71 20.26
C ARG A 908 -79.59 26.81 20.38
N PRO A 909 -79.94 27.60 19.32
CA PRO A 909 -80.68 27.10 18.13
C PRO A 909 -79.84 26.77 16.89
#